data_AF-A0A7R8L702-F1
#
_entry.id   AF-A0A7R8L702-F1
#
_cell.length_a   1.000
_cell.length_b   1.000
_cell.length_c   1.000
_cell.angle_alpha   90.00
_cell.angle_beta   90.00
_cell.angle_gamma   90.00
#
_symmetry.space_group_name_H-M   'P 1'
#
loop_
_entity.id
_entity.type
_entity.pdbx_description
1 polymer ?
#
loop_
_entity_poly.entity_id
_entity_poly.type
_entity_poly.pdbx_seq_one_letter_code
_entity_poly.pdbx_strand_id
1 'polypeptide(L)'
;MKPSRRRLSTSATLLLILGIGAGTLALRAGTLSEAVDLDPVLAQTGWKDRTLKWLISSGNGRDFLRPDWLDTILLQFLRKDESSALIRRDLLRGDGLLADALTRGFEILRVGSRTAREQVEELAREGHCRLWTSLSTSQRAVGAVRDYLLSTPSGYPSALFAIDAWEHDDPDAFPGSVMETAMRSLLLPPKKPEGLEARWEAAKRLGTLGGEGGGALLLLTTFPKKEATFYDTLWQLAWRSLVEDPPLLREYRDRLLFSSTSRRWLVQTLQTALDSVEGDNFLRHYFAIDFLHPTPVGRAKWLWEGLVGPRAGGGLLPLAKKKLASLLMTDDRYADFLLWHLTRPAEAAAQATRSALVHALRQDEGVVRKALQSIWEGQIELAGQLEQSPWWSLCEATRGKSAAEIRRSSSRGELDRNSLLGVGGVIASLLERSDSAWCSLFVNKEEGTPLSSPFLLSVFPLLVQVTPECALAWLDTLLHNDQEAFVAFGRWMTSRPQARVAVPAYAPWLQEAGDQLRQALEKNSPVLGEEAQLFVEAFSQWASETGWELILRRLQREVGVAEELRRLFLTSWRADPEAFWRGYGGLAYLPSAKTACERAADTLVAYGGPEAALRAIAGWDYAVADACGRVWDALWDSPQDRALLVEAVLHSDGLSDLNGVLVTATKNVLERPEARALADKFARSLGKTTDLLQILAEDPTATRQILSGCLSDPSFREGWERSVFLVTKFGDQSPVVAQWILSRKEALDGWKNAFALALKEHPLFLRAVVVRMAKAKGGELGWASEMRMLEQAIMTAILTDRLLWENLIEDKTGGIATYVRKTIPIP
;
A
#
# COMPACT_ATOMS: atom_id res chain seq x y z
N MET A 1 -27.56 45.44 50.00
CA MET A 1 -26.39 44.80 49.36
C MET A 1 -26.26 43.36 49.84
N LYS A 2 -26.78 42.43 49.03
CA LYS A 2 -26.52 40.98 48.93
C LYS A 2 -27.35 40.48 47.75
N PRO A 3 -26.76 39.72 46.83
CA PRO A 3 -27.29 38.40 46.46
C PRO A 3 -26.13 37.38 46.35
N SER A 4 -26.19 36.18 46.93
CA SER A 4 -27.03 34.99 46.71
C SER A 4 -26.47 34.04 45.63
N ARG A 5 -26.07 32.85 46.10
CA ARG A 5 -25.66 31.64 45.37
C ARG A 5 -26.60 31.26 44.22
N ARG A 6 -26.06 30.80 43.09
CA ARG A 6 -26.64 29.70 42.30
C ARG A 6 -25.55 28.75 41.81
N ARG A 7 -25.71 27.47 42.19
CA ARG A 7 -25.03 26.31 41.62
C ARG A 7 -25.39 26.22 40.13
N LEU A 8 -24.39 26.16 39.26
CA LEU A 8 -24.59 25.69 37.89
C LEU A 8 -24.61 24.16 37.91
N SER A 9 -25.63 23.62 37.27
CA SER A 9 -26.05 22.22 37.27
C SER A 9 -25.08 21.31 36.52
N THR A 10 -25.00 20.08 37.01
CA THR A 10 -24.38 18.87 36.44
C THR A 10 -24.72 18.57 34.97
N SER A 11 -25.64 19.32 34.35
CA SER A 11 -25.97 19.25 32.92
C SER A 11 -24.96 19.92 32.00
N ALA A 12 -24.12 20.85 32.49
CA ALA A 12 -23.12 21.52 31.65
C ALA A 12 -21.86 20.67 31.38
N THR A 13 -21.50 19.77 32.32
CA THR A 13 -20.39 18.83 32.14
C THR A 13 -20.79 17.64 31.26
N LEU A 14 -22.08 17.27 31.24
CA LEU A 14 -22.59 16.22 30.35
C LEU A 14 -22.71 16.68 28.89
N LEU A 15 -22.91 17.98 28.62
CA LEU A 15 -22.89 18.54 27.26
C LEU A 15 -21.48 18.70 26.66
N LEU A 16 -20.44 18.81 27.50
CA LEU A 16 -19.04 18.81 27.07
C LEU A 16 -18.48 17.39 26.84
N ILE A 17 -19.05 16.37 27.49
CA ILE A 17 -18.68 14.96 27.27
C ILE A 17 -19.48 14.33 26.12
N LEU A 18 -20.67 14.84 25.81
CA LEU A 18 -21.43 14.45 24.60
C LEU A 18 -20.98 15.18 23.32
N GLY A 19 -20.10 16.18 23.42
CA GLY A 19 -19.48 16.87 22.27
C GLY A 19 -18.35 16.10 21.58
N ILE A 20 -17.90 14.97 22.14
CA ILE A 20 -16.85 14.10 21.56
C ILE A 20 -17.46 12.82 20.92
N GLY A 21 -18.77 12.58 21.09
CA GLY A 21 -19.44 11.38 20.60
C GLY A 21 -20.47 11.56 19.49
N ALA A 22 -20.85 12.79 19.13
CA ALA A 22 -21.85 13.07 18.11
C ALA A 22 -21.47 14.31 17.31
N GLY A 23 -20.42 14.18 16.51
CA GLY A 23 -19.90 15.21 15.64
C GLY A 23 -19.43 14.61 14.33
N THR A 24 -20.33 13.90 13.63
CA THR A 24 -20.41 14.14 12.19
C THR A 24 -20.43 15.66 12.05
N LEU A 25 -19.31 16.24 11.62
CA LEU A 25 -19.27 17.61 11.15
C LEU A 25 -20.30 17.68 10.02
N ALA A 26 -21.53 17.97 10.39
CA ALA A 26 -22.40 18.84 9.64
C ALA A 26 -21.72 20.21 9.67
N LEU A 27 -20.57 20.30 8.99
CA LEU A 27 -20.18 21.52 8.32
C LEU A 27 -21.43 21.92 7.56
N ARG A 28 -22.02 23.06 7.93
CA ARG A 28 -23.06 23.70 7.14
C ARG A 28 -22.64 23.58 5.69
N ALA A 29 -23.55 23.04 4.88
CA ALA A 29 -23.34 22.72 3.48
C ALA A 29 -22.99 23.98 2.68
N GLY A 30 -21.74 24.43 2.79
CA GLY A 30 -21.07 25.09 1.70
C GLY A 30 -20.66 24.00 0.72
N THR A 31 -21.00 24.18 -0.54
CA THR A 31 -20.50 23.29 -1.59
C THR A 31 -18.95 23.31 -1.56
N LEU A 32 -18.29 22.26 -2.04
CA LEU A 32 -16.82 22.24 -2.16
C LEU A 32 -16.31 23.49 -2.89
N SER A 33 -17.10 24.05 -3.82
CA SER A 33 -16.81 25.33 -4.46
C SER A 33 -16.70 26.46 -3.44
N GLU A 34 -17.66 26.64 -2.54
CA GLU A 34 -17.66 27.74 -1.57
C GLU A 34 -16.52 27.65 -0.54
N ALA A 35 -16.21 26.45 -0.05
CA ALA A 35 -15.12 26.27 0.94
C ALA A 35 -13.72 26.49 0.32
N VAL A 36 -13.57 26.26 -1.00
CA VAL A 36 -12.28 26.35 -1.70
C VAL A 36 -12.11 27.69 -2.42
N ASP A 37 -13.19 28.31 -2.92
CA ASP A 37 -13.18 29.67 -3.45
C ASP A 37 -12.94 30.72 -2.32
N LEU A 38 -13.15 30.34 -1.06
CA LEU A 38 -12.81 31.14 0.14
C LEU A 38 -11.34 31.00 0.59
N ASP A 39 -10.55 30.08 0.00
CA ASP A 39 -9.11 29.94 0.28
C ASP A 39 -8.30 30.74 -0.78
N PRO A 40 -7.74 31.91 -0.41
CA PRO A 40 -7.09 32.82 -1.35
C PRO A 40 -5.81 32.25 -1.96
N VAL A 41 -5.15 31.30 -1.30
CA VAL A 41 -3.91 30.66 -1.79
C VAL A 41 -4.26 29.56 -2.79
N LEU A 42 -5.31 28.78 -2.51
CA LEU A 42 -5.74 27.72 -3.41
C LEU A 42 -6.40 28.26 -4.68
N ALA A 43 -7.25 29.30 -4.56
CA ALA A 43 -7.93 29.94 -5.70
C ALA A 43 -6.97 30.46 -6.79
N GLN A 44 -5.74 30.85 -6.43
CA GLN A 44 -4.74 31.44 -7.34
C GLN A 44 -3.90 30.40 -8.13
N THR A 45 -4.01 29.10 -7.85
CA THR A 45 -3.06 28.07 -8.35
C THR A 45 -3.52 27.22 -9.53
N GLY A 46 -4.72 27.44 -10.08
CA GLY A 46 -5.28 26.61 -11.17
C GLY A 46 -5.70 25.21 -10.74
N TRP A 47 -6.10 25.05 -9.48
CA TRP A 47 -6.45 23.78 -8.87
C TRP A 47 -7.66 23.08 -9.51
N LYS A 48 -8.65 23.82 -10.07
CA LYS A 48 -9.85 23.25 -10.74
C LYS A 48 -9.47 22.37 -11.94
N ASP A 49 -8.54 22.86 -12.75
CA ASP A 49 -7.97 22.13 -13.91
C ASP A 49 -7.16 20.91 -13.45
N ARG A 50 -6.19 21.11 -12.54
CA ARG A 50 -5.36 20.02 -12.00
C ARG A 50 -6.21 18.90 -11.37
N THR A 51 -7.26 19.30 -10.67
CA THR A 51 -8.24 18.41 -10.05
C THR A 51 -9.01 17.60 -11.08
N LEU A 52 -9.55 18.24 -12.12
CA LEU A 52 -10.31 17.54 -13.15
C LEU A 52 -9.42 16.63 -14.00
N LYS A 53 -8.21 17.08 -14.34
CA LYS A 53 -7.20 16.26 -15.01
C LYS A 53 -6.82 15.04 -14.19
N TRP A 54 -6.62 15.21 -12.88
CA TRP A 54 -6.40 14.11 -11.95
C TRP A 54 -7.61 13.15 -11.89
N LEU A 55 -8.82 13.69 -11.88
CA LEU A 55 -10.07 12.89 -11.88
C LEU A 55 -10.25 12.05 -13.14
N ILE A 56 -9.96 12.63 -14.31
CA ILE A 56 -10.06 11.94 -15.61
C ILE A 56 -8.94 10.92 -15.79
N SER A 57 -7.75 11.20 -15.25
CA SER A 57 -6.56 10.32 -15.38
C SER A 57 -6.50 9.16 -14.38
N SER A 58 -7.30 9.17 -13.30
CA SER A 58 -7.24 8.19 -12.20
C SER A 58 -8.25 7.03 -12.27
N GLY A 59 -9.16 6.98 -13.26
CA GLY A 59 -10.26 6.01 -13.29
C GLY A 59 -9.90 4.59 -13.75
N ASN A 60 -10.30 3.58 -12.98
CA ASN A 60 -10.52 2.20 -13.45
C ASN A 60 -11.68 1.56 -12.69
N GLY A 61 -12.67 1.01 -13.41
CA GLY A 61 -13.96 0.54 -12.89
C GLY A 61 -15.10 1.48 -13.28
N ARG A 62 -16.32 0.96 -13.43
CA ARG A 62 -17.51 1.63 -14.04
C ARG A 62 -17.96 2.95 -13.37
N ASP A 63 -17.26 3.42 -12.34
CA ASP A 63 -17.68 4.44 -11.36
C ASP A 63 -16.68 5.61 -11.22
N PHE A 64 -16.00 6.01 -12.31
CA PHE A 64 -15.16 7.22 -12.38
C PHE A 64 -15.46 8.05 -13.63
N LEU A 65 -15.17 9.37 -13.59
CA LEU A 65 -15.23 10.27 -14.75
C LEU A 65 -14.30 9.77 -15.86
N ARG A 66 -14.89 9.13 -16.88
CA ARG A 66 -14.15 8.53 -17.99
C ARG A 66 -13.60 9.59 -18.94
N PRO A 67 -12.51 9.31 -19.68
CA PRO A 67 -12.09 10.14 -20.81
C PRO A 67 -13.25 10.48 -21.78
N ASP A 68 -14.18 9.54 -21.97
CA ASP A 68 -15.39 9.68 -22.79
C ASP A 68 -16.34 10.80 -22.30
N TRP A 69 -16.32 11.12 -21.00
CA TRP A 69 -17.10 12.24 -20.43
C TRP A 69 -16.52 13.58 -20.89
N LEU A 70 -15.20 13.74 -20.88
CA LEU A 70 -14.55 14.93 -21.42
C LEU A 70 -14.77 15.03 -22.95
N ASP A 71 -14.76 13.89 -23.66
CA ASP A 71 -15.10 13.86 -25.10
C ASP A 71 -16.52 14.38 -25.36
N THR A 72 -17.48 14.08 -24.47
CA THR A 72 -18.85 14.57 -24.58
C THR A 72 -18.91 16.10 -24.43
N ILE A 73 -18.19 16.65 -23.45
CA ILE A 73 -18.11 18.10 -23.22
C ILE A 73 -17.40 18.79 -24.39
N LEU A 74 -16.31 18.20 -24.87
CA LEU A 74 -15.52 18.71 -25.98
C LEU A 74 -16.31 18.70 -27.30
N LEU A 75 -17.04 17.62 -27.60
CA LEU A 75 -17.92 17.54 -28.77
C LEU A 75 -19.05 18.56 -28.71
N GLN A 76 -19.67 18.77 -27.55
CA GLN A 76 -20.69 19.80 -27.37
C GLN A 76 -20.12 21.20 -27.56
N PHE A 77 -18.89 21.43 -27.12
CA PHE A 77 -18.21 22.71 -27.24
C PHE A 77 -17.77 23.01 -28.68
N LEU A 78 -17.14 22.07 -29.38
CA LEU A 78 -16.63 22.23 -30.75
C LEU A 78 -17.74 22.48 -31.81
N ARG A 79 -19.00 22.22 -31.46
CA ARG A 79 -20.18 22.53 -32.30
C ARG A 79 -20.65 23.98 -32.19
N LYS A 80 -20.12 24.75 -31.24
CA LYS A 80 -20.44 26.17 -31.06
C LYS A 80 -19.50 27.02 -31.91
N ASP A 81 -20.04 28.06 -32.55
CA ASP A 81 -19.25 29.00 -33.39
C ASP A 81 -18.16 29.73 -32.58
N GLU A 82 -18.36 29.90 -31.28
CA GLU A 82 -17.38 30.50 -30.37
C GLU A 82 -16.10 29.65 -30.22
N SER A 83 -16.18 28.33 -30.42
CA SER A 83 -15.04 27.42 -30.24
C SER A 83 -13.97 27.59 -31.32
N SER A 84 -14.37 27.79 -32.57
CA SER A 84 -13.44 27.97 -33.70
C SER A 84 -12.70 29.31 -33.59
N ALA A 85 -13.35 30.35 -33.08
CA ALA A 85 -12.74 31.64 -32.82
C ALA A 85 -11.63 31.54 -31.75
N LEU A 86 -11.86 30.76 -30.69
CA LEU A 86 -10.87 30.53 -29.63
C LEU A 86 -9.68 29.71 -30.11
N ILE A 87 -9.94 28.63 -30.84
CA ILE A 87 -8.90 27.77 -31.42
C ILE A 87 -8.06 28.54 -32.43
N ARG A 88 -8.70 29.27 -33.35
CA ARG A 88 -8.00 30.15 -34.31
C ARG A 88 -7.04 31.08 -33.59
N ARG A 89 -7.50 31.71 -32.51
CA ARG A 89 -6.71 32.68 -31.78
C ARG A 89 -5.51 32.01 -31.09
N ASP A 90 -5.70 30.87 -30.46
CA ASP A 90 -4.61 30.17 -29.77
C ASP A 90 -3.57 29.61 -30.77
N LEU A 91 -4.01 29.19 -31.98
CA LEU A 91 -3.12 28.83 -33.09
C LEU A 91 -2.32 30.03 -33.61
N LEU A 92 -2.95 31.21 -33.78
CA LEU A 92 -2.28 32.44 -34.20
C LEU A 92 -1.28 32.94 -33.15
N ARG A 93 -1.55 32.67 -31.87
CA ARG A 93 -0.65 32.94 -30.74
C ARG A 93 0.54 31.98 -30.68
N GLY A 94 0.52 30.91 -31.46
CA GLY A 94 1.65 30.01 -31.62
C GLY A 94 1.55 28.71 -30.82
N ASP A 95 0.35 28.30 -30.37
CA ASP A 95 0.16 27.01 -29.70
C ASP A 95 0.39 25.83 -30.67
N GLY A 96 1.65 25.39 -30.74
CA GLY A 96 2.07 24.28 -31.57
C GLY A 96 1.57 22.92 -31.08
N LEU A 97 1.23 22.78 -29.79
CA LEU A 97 0.69 21.53 -29.26
C LEU A 97 -0.78 21.36 -29.66
N LEU A 98 -1.56 22.45 -29.65
CA LEU A 98 -2.91 22.47 -30.20
C LEU A 98 -2.90 22.22 -31.72
N ALA A 99 -1.94 22.82 -32.44
CA ALA A 99 -1.79 22.61 -33.87
C ALA A 99 -1.49 21.14 -34.23
N ASP A 100 -0.58 20.49 -33.48
CA ASP A 100 -0.26 19.06 -33.66
C ASP A 100 -1.47 18.17 -33.32
N ALA A 101 -2.23 18.50 -32.27
CA ALA A 101 -3.42 17.77 -31.88
C ALA A 101 -4.54 17.84 -32.93
N LEU A 102 -4.78 19.02 -33.50
CA LEU A 102 -5.75 19.20 -34.58
C LEU A 102 -5.29 18.49 -35.86
N THR A 103 -3.99 18.55 -36.17
CA THR A 103 -3.40 17.82 -37.31
C THR A 103 -3.61 16.32 -37.16
N ARG A 104 -3.33 15.76 -35.98
CA ARG A 104 -3.55 14.35 -35.66
C ARG A 104 -5.03 13.97 -35.69
N GLY A 105 -5.92 14.87 -35.26
CA GLY A 105 -7.36 14.72 -35.40
C GLY A 105 -7.79 14.55 -36.86
N PHE A 106 -7.25 15.36 -37.78
CA PHE A 106 -7.50 15.21 -39.22
C PHE A 106 -6.87 13.94 -39.81
N GLU A 107 -5.68 13.54 -39.36
CA GLU A 107 -5.05 12.28 -39.77
C GLU A 107 -5.87 11.04 -39.36
N ILE A 108 -6.49 11.07 -38.19
CA ILE A 108 -7.42 10.01 -37.73
C ILE A 108 -8.65 9.92 -38.65
N LEU A 109 -9.05 11.02 -39.29
CA LEU A 109 -10.06 11.03 -40.35
C LEU A 109 -9.54 10.57 -41.72
N ARG A 110 -8.31 10.02 -41.77
CA ARG A 110 -7.61 9.54 -42.98
C ARG A 110 -7.23 10.65 -43.97
N VAL A 111 -7.05 11.88 -43.49
CA VAL A 111 -6.49 12.98 -44.27
C VAL A 111 -4.96 12.83 -44.29
N GLY A 112 -4.33 12.97 -45.45
CA GLY A 112 -2.86 12.89 -45.54
C GLY A 112 -2.19 14.02 -44.76
N SER A 113 -1.06 13.76 -44.09
CA SER A 113 -0.39 14.69 -43.15
C SER A 113 -0.15 16.09 -43.72
N ARG A 114 0.21 16.20 -45.00
CA ARG A 114 0.39 17.50 -45.68
C ARG A 114 -0.92 18.29 -45.74
N THR A 115 -2.00 17.63 -46.16
CA THR A 115 -3.33 18.25 -46.25
C THR A 115 -3.91 18.54 -44.86
N ALA A 116 -3.66 17.68 -43.87
CA ALA A 116 -4.06 17.92 -42.48
C ALA A 116 -3.43 19.20 -41.92
N ARG A 117 -2.13 19.44 -42.19
CA ARG A 117 -1.44 20.67 -41.82
C ARG A 117 -1.98 21.89 -42.55
N GLU A 118 -2.19 21.78 -43.87
CA GLU A 118 -2.81 22.84 -44.67
C GLU A 118 -4.19 23.23 -44.12
N GLN A 119 -5.00 22.28 -43.64
CA GLN A 119 -6.29 22.56 -42.98
C GLN A 119 -6.13 23.26 -41.62
N VAL A 120 -5.12 22.93 -40.82
CA VAL A 120 -4.85 23.61 -39.55
C VAL A 120 -4.34 25.03 -39.77
N GLU A 121 -3.51 25.26 -40.80
CA GLU A 121 -3.12 26.60 -41.22
C GLU A 121 -4.30 27.42 -41.73
N GLU A 122 -5.18 26.83 -42.55
CA GLU A 122 -6.42 27.45 -43.03
C GLU A 122 -7.31 27.84 -41.82
N LEU A 123 -7.47 26.93 -40.86
CA LEU A 123 -8.20 27.19 -39.61
C LEU A 123 -7.57 28.34 -38.80
N ALA A 124 -6.24 28.42 -38.72
CA ALA A 124 -5.55 29.51 -38.03
C ALA A 124 -5.72 30.86 -38.74
N ARG A 125 -5.66 30.88 -40.08
CA ARG A 125 -5.77 32.12 -40.89
C ARG A 125 -7.21 32.61 -40.98
N GLU A 126 -8.15 31.72 -41.29
CA GLU A 126 -9.52 32.04 -41.70
C GLU A 126 -10.55 31.79 -40.59
N GLY A 127 -10.22 30.99 -39.58
CA GLY A 127 -11.15 30.60 -38.51
C GLY A 127 -12.12 29.49 -38.88
N HIS A 128 -12.00 28.96 -40.10
CA HIS A 128 -12.75 27.82 -40.60
C HIS A 128 -11.85 26.98 -41.51
N CYS A 129 -12.17 25.69 -41.65
CA CYS A 129 -11.55 24.82 -42.64
C CYS A 129 -12.60 23.85 -43.19
N ARG A 130 -12.34 23.30 -44.38
CA ARG A 130 -13.31 22.44 -45.10
C ARG A 130 -13.69 21.18 -44.34
N LEU A 131 -12.79 20.69 -43.49
CA LEU A 131 -12.97 19.46 -42.72
C LEU A 131 -13.41 19.69 -41.28
N TRP A 132 -13.72 20.93 -40.89
CA TRP A 132 -14.10 21.28 -39.52
C TRP A 132 -15.28 20.46 -39.00
N THR A 133 -16.36 20.37 -39.77
CA THR A 133 -17.56 19.61 -39.40
C THR A 133 -17.29 18.12 -39.21
N SER A 134 -16.38 17.56 -40.01
CA SER A 134 -15.96 16.16 -39.90
C SER A 134 -15.14 15.89 -38.63
N LEU A 135 -14.35 16.89 -38.19
CA LEU A 135 -13.57 16.80 -36.95
C LEU A 135 -14.46 17.02 -35.72
N SER A 136 -15.31 18.05 -35.70
CA SER A 136 -16.17 18.41 -34.57
C SER A 136 -17.34 17.44 -34.31
N THR A 137 -17.56 16.46 -35.18
CA THR A 137 -18.60 15.42 -35.02
C THR A 137 -18.04 14.03 -34.77
N SER A 138 -16.72 13.83 -34.89
CA SER A 138 -16.08 12.51 -34.76
C SER A 138 -15.47 12.31 -33.37
N GLN A 139 -16.07 11.43 -32.57
CA GLN A 139 -15.55 11.07 -31.25
C GLN A 139 -14.11 10.52 -31.30
N ARG A 140 -13.75 9.81 -32.38
CA ARG A 140 -12.38 9.29 -32.57
C ARG A 140 -11.36 10.38 -32.89
N ALA A 141 -11.73 11.38 -33.69
CA ALA A 141 -10.83 12.48 -34.05
C ALA A 141 -10.63 13.46 -32.90
N VAL A 142 -11.68 13.70 -32.11
CA VAL A 142 -11.66 14.59 -30.94
C VAL A 142 -10.77 14.04 -29.81
N GLY A 143 -10.54 12.72 -29.77
CA GLY A 143 -9.60 12.10 -28.83
C GLY A 143 -8.20 12.71 -28.88
N ALA A 144 -7.70 13.15 -30.05
CA ALA A 144 -6.40 13.82 -30.14
C ALA A 144 -6.38 15.19 -29.45
N VAL A 145 -7.51 15.92 -29.47
CA VAL A 145 -7.68 17.21 -28.79
C VAL A 145 -7.87 17.01 -27.28
N ARG A 146 -8.61 15.97 -26.87
CA ARG A 146 -8.68 15.52 -25.46
C ARG A 146 -7.28 15.23 -24.91
N ASP A 147 -6.45 14.51 -25.66
CA ASP A 147 -5.10 14.14 -25.24
C ASP A 147 -4.20 15.38 -25.10
N TYR A 148 -4.33 16.38 -25.98
CA TYR A 148 -3.71 17.71 -25.79
C TYR A 148 -4.15 18.36 -24.47
N LEU A 149 -5.45 18.40 -24.18
CA LEU A 149 -5.98 19.01 -22.96
C LEU A 149 -5.41 18.33 -21.71
N LEU A 150 -5.36 17.00 -21.69
CA LEU A 150 -4.86 16.22 -20.56
C LEU A 150 -3.33 16.27 -20.42
N SER A 151 -2.60 16.32 -21.53
CA SER A 151 -1.12 16.34 -21.54
C SER A 151 -0.51 17.74 -21.40
N THR A 152 -1.33 18.79 -21.51
CA THR A 152 -0.87 20.18 -21.29
C THR A 152 -0.36 20.34 -19.84
N PRO A 153 0.89 20.83 -19.62
CA PRO A 153 1.55 20.80 -18.31
C PRO A 153 0.79 21.46 -17.17
N SER A 154 0.92 20.93 -15.95
CA SER A 154 0.33 21.43 -14.70
C SER A 154 0.68 22.87 -14.35
N GLY A 155 1.81 23.40 -14.85
CA GLY A 155 2.24 24.78 -14.65
C GLY A 155 1.62 25.79 -15.62
N TYR A 156 0.95 25.34 -16.69
CA TYR A 156 0.29 26.21 -17.66
C TYR A 156 -0.81 27.11 -17.03
N PRO A 157 -1.71 26.60 -16.17
CA PRO A 157 -2.64 27.44 -15.41
C PRO A 157 -1.95 28.40 -14.44
N SER A 158 -0.94 27.95 -13.68
CA SER A 158 -0.23 28.83 -12.74
C SER A 158 0.53 29.94 -13.46
N ALA A 159 1.02 29.71 -14.68
CA ALA A 159 1.59 30.74 -15.53
C ALA A 159 0.52 31.74 -16.01
N LEU A 160 -0.68 31.27 -16.36
CA LEU A 160 -1.82 32.14 -16.73
C LEU A 160 -2.37 32.95 -15.54
N PHE A 161 -2.38 32.40 -14.32
CA PHE A 161 -2.76 33.12 -13.10
C PHE A 161 -1.67 34.08 -12.61
N ALA A 162 -0.39 33.71 -12.74
CA ALA A 162 0.72 34.61 -12.45
C ALA A 162 0.75 35.80 -13.42
N ILE A 163 0.27 35.64 -14.66
CA ILE A 163 0.00 36.75 -15.59
C ILE A 163 -1.08 37.68 -15.03
N ASP A 164 -2.20 37.14 -14.56
CA ASP A 164 -3.26 37.94 -13.95
C ASP A 164 -2.75 38.66 -12.70
N ALA A 165 -1.97 38.01 -11.83
CA ALA A 165 -1.39 38.63 -10.63
C ALA A 165 -0.32 39.71 -10.94
N TRP A 166 0.54 39.47 -11.95
CA TRP A 166 1.52 40.43 -12.43
C TRP A 166 0.86 41.68 -13.04
N GLU A 167 -0.25 41.51 -13.75
CA GLU A 167 -1.06 42.62 -14.28
C GLU A 167 -1.71 43.49 -13.18
N HIS A 168 -1.73 43.03 -11.91
CA HIS A 168 -2.20 43.79 -10.74
C HIS A 168 -1.05 44.30 -9.83
N ASP A 169 0.19 44.36 -10.35
CA ASP A 169 1.39 44.83 -9.64
C ASP A 169 1.71 44.03 -8.34
N ASP A 170 1.49 42.71 -8.34
CA ASP A 170 1.95 41.83 -7.25
C ASP A 170 3.27 41.11 -7.61
N PRO A 171 4.44 41.64 -7.21
CA PRO A 171 5.75 41.10 -7.57
C PRO A 171 6.09 39.75 -6.89
N ASP A 172 5.35 39.36 -5.84
CA ASP A 172 5.66 38.18 -5.03
C ASP A 172 4.93 36.90 -5.51
N ALA A 173 4.08 37.00 -6.54
CA ALA A 173 3.19 35.92 -6.99
C ALA A 173 3.83 34.88 -7.95
N PHE A 174 5.09 35.07 -8.39
CA PHE A 174 5.72 34.15 -9.34
C PHE A 174 6.35 32.93 -8.65
N PRO A 175 5.94 31.69 -9.00
CA PRO A 175 6.70 30.51 -8.62
C PRO A 175 8.13 30.60 -9.21
N GLY A 176 9.16 30.33 -8.40
CA GLY A 176 10.56 30.49 -8.79
C GLY A 176 10.95 29.77 -10.10
N SER A 177 10.28 28.67 -10.45
CA SER A 177 10.48 27.91 -11.69
C SER A 177 9.99 28.66 -12.94
N VAL A 178 8.93 29.47 -12.84
CA VAL A 178 8.40 30.29 -13.94
C VAL A 178 9.33 31.46 -14.21
N MET A 179 9.84 32.10 -13.15
CA MET A 179 10.82 33.19 -13.24
C MET A 179 12.15 32.72 -13.84
N GLU A 180 12.66 31.56 -13.42
CA GLU A 180 13.89 30.99 -13.98
C GLU A 180 13.75 30.69 -15.49
N THR A 181 12.60 30.17 -15.91
CA THR A 181 12.28 29.92 -17.31
C THR A 181 12.13 31.23 -18.10
N ALA A 182 11.56 32.27 -17.48
CA ALA A 182 11.47 33.63 -18.03
C ALA A 182 12.84 34.21 -18.34
N MET A 183 13.73 34.15 -17.35
CA MET A 183 15.10 34.65 -17.47
C MET A 183 15.90 33.85 -18.50
N ARG A 184 15.74 32.52 -18.58
CA ARG A 184 16.39 31.69 -19.60
C ARG A 184 15.89 31.98 -21.02
N SER A 185 14.61 32.34 -21.16
CA SER A 185 14.01 32.65 -22.46
C SER A 185 14.42 34.04 -22.97
N LEU A 186 14.63 35.01 -22.07
CA LEU A 186 15.22 36.31 -22.38
C LEU A 186 16.66 36.21 -22.91
N LEU A 187 17.37 35.12 -22.63
CA LEU A 187 18.74 34.86 -23.11
C LEU A 187 18.79 34.25 -24.53
N LEU A 188 17.64 33.88 -25.11
CA LEU A 188 17.58 33.37 -26.49
C LEU A 188 17.40 34.54 -27.47
N PRO A 189 18.29 34.68 -28.48
CA PRO A 189 18.24 35.83 -29.38
C PRO A 189 16.92 35.84 -30.18
N PRO A 190 16.23 36.98 -30.30
CA PRO A 190 14.96 37.08 -31.00
C PRO A 190 15.18 36.96 -32.51
N LYS A 191 15.19 35.74 -33.05
CA LYS A 191 14.86 35.55 -34.46
C LYS A 191 13.35 35.47 -34.56
N LYS A 192 12.70 36.51 -35.10
CA LYS A 192 11.28 36.45 -35.45
C LYS A 192 11.09 35.25 -36.38
N PRO A 193 10.34 34.21 -35.99
CA PRO A 193 10.07 33.10 -36.89
C PRO A 193 9.20 33.63 -38.04
N GLU A 194 9.63 33.38 -39.28
CA GLU A 194 8.85 33.71 -40.49
C GLU A 194 7.90 32.54 -40.79
N GLY A 195 6.59 32.75 -40.66
CA GLY A 195 5.55 31.74 -40.87
C GLY A 195 4.95 31.15 -39.58
N LEU A 196 3.76 30.55 -39.69
CA LEU A 196 3.03 29.97 -38.55
C LEU A 196 3.72 28.70 -38.02
N GLU A 197 4.13 27.79 -38.91
CA GLU A 197 4.83 26.56 -38.51
C GLU A 197 6.14 26.85 -37.77
N ALA A 198 6.92 27.84 -38.22
CA ALA A 198 8.15 28.25 -37.55
C ALA A 198 7.87 28.80 -36.14
N ARG A 199 6.72 29.46 -35.92
CA ARG A 199 6.27 29.92 -34.60
C ARG A 199 5.85 28.75 -33.71
N TRP A 200 5.09 27.79 -34.25
CA TRP A 200 4.68 26.58 -33.54
C TRP A 200 5.88 25.73 -33.11
N GLU A 201 6.84 25.51 -34.00
CA GLU A 201 8.08 24.76 -33.70
C GLU A 201 8.97 25.48 -32.68
N ALA A 202 9.04 26.81 -32.74
CA ALA A 202 9.74 27.60 -31.72
C ALA A 202 9.07 27.47 -30.34
N ALA A 203 7.73 27.54 -30.28
CA ALA A 203 6.97 27.36 -29.05
C ALA A 203 7.20 25.97 -28.41
N LYS A 204 7.16 24.91 -29.23
CA LYS A 204 7.42 23.53 -28.78
C LYS A 204 8.84 23.36 -28.22
N ARG A 205 9.85 23.91 -28.89
CA ARG A 205 11.27 23.84 -28.45
C ARG A 205 11.53 24.60 -27.16
N LEU A 206 10.84 25.71 -26.91
CA LEU A 206 10.94 26.42 -25.64
C LEU A 206 10.21 25.68 -24.53
N GLY A 207 9.12 24.97 -24.85
CA GLY A 207 8.42 24.08 -23.94
C GLY A 207 9.30 22.99 -23.32
N THR A 208 10.25 22.44 -24.08
CA THR A 208 11.13 21.35 -23.60
C THR A 208 12.32 21.82 -22.75
N LEU A 209 12.69 23.10 -22.80
CA LEU A 209 13.88 23.64 -22.13
C LEU A 209 13.63 24.09 -20.67
N GLY A 210 12.38 24.25 -20.23
CA GLY A 210 12.02 24.88 -18.95
C GLY A 210 11.39 23.98 -17.88
N GLY A 211 11.21 22.67 -18.12
CA GLY A 211 10.23 21.92 -17.32
C GLY A 211 8.82 22.51 -17.48
N GLU A 212 7.88 22.18 -16.58
CA GLU A 212 6.41 22.32 -16.69
C GLU A 212 5.78 23.71 -17.00
N GLY A 213 6.45 24.65 -17.68
CA GLY A 213 5.90 25.98 -18.01
C GLY A 213 6.43 26.69 -19.27
N GLY A 214 7.30 26.09 -20.08
CA GLY A 214 7.98 26.80 -21.18
C GLY A 214 7.07 27.29 -22.33
N GLY A 215 5.97 26.57 -22.64
CA GLY A 215 5.03 26.97 -23.71
C GLY A 215 4.19 28.20 -23.35
N ALA A 216 3.86 28.39 -22.07
CA ALA A 216 3.16 29.57 -21.56
C ALA A 216 4.04 30.84 -21.67
N LEU A 217 5.35 30.67 -21.75
CA LEU A 217 6.29 31.78 -21.74
C LEU A 217 6.57 32.41 -23.12
N LEU A 218 6.37 31.65 -24.21
CA LEU A 218 6.29 32.25 -25.54
C LEU A 218 4.98 33.03 -25.74
N LEU A 219 3.88 32.57 -25.11
CA LEU A 219 2.63 33.33 -25.03
C LEU A 219 2.79 34.62 -24.22
N LEU A 220 3.56 34.58 -23.11
CA LEU A 220 3.92 35.73 -22.26
C LEU A 220 4.68 36.84 -23.00
N THR A 221 5.55 36.48 -23.95
CA THR A 221 6.49 37.42 -24.59
C THR A 221 5.95 38.04 -25.88
N THR A 222 4.80 37.59 -26.39
CA THR A 222 4.34 38.00 -27.73
C THR A 222 3.24 39.07 -27.76
N PHE A 223 2.24 39.16 -26.86
CA PHE A 223 1.24 40.26 -26.89
C PHE A 223 0.40 40.41 -25.59
N PRO A 224 -0.17 41.60 -25.28
CA PRO A 224 -1.04 41.81 -24.11
C PRO A 224 -2.54 41.74 -24.47
N LYS A 225 -3.34 41.10 -23.59
CA LYS A 225 -4.73 41.41 -23.17
C LYS A 225 -5.49 40.14 -22.75
N LYS A 226 -6.24 40.29 -21.65
CA LYS A 226 -7.29 39.41 -21.09
C LYS A 226 -8.27 38.89 -22.15
N GLU A 227 -7.98 37.73 -22.75
CA GLU A 227 -8.96 37.03 -23.56
C GLU A 227 -8.93 35.52 -23.31
N ALA A 228 -10.09 34.93 -22.98
CA ALA A 228 -10.27 33.56 -22.51
C ALA A 228 -9.82 32.52 -23.54
N THR A 229 -8.86 31.64 -23.25
CA THR A 229 -8.33 30.63 -24.20
C THR A 229 -9.30 29.49 -24.47
N PHE A 230 -9.07 28.72 -25.54
CA PHE A 230 -9.74 27.44 -25.80
C PHE A 230 -9.60 26.51 -24.59
N TYR A 231 -8.38 26.42 -24.05
CA TYR A 231 -8.04 25.58 -22.91
C TYR A 231 -8.82 25.97 -21.64
N ASP A 232 -8.76 27.24 -21.23
CA ASP A 232 -9.39 27.71 -19.99
C ASP A 232 -10.90 27.60 -20.05
N THR A 233 -11.49 27.94 -21.20
CA THR A 233 -12.93 27.92 -21.41
C THR A 233 -13.48 26.49 -21.31
N LEU A 234 -12.77 25.51 -21.86
CA LEU A 234 -13.21 24.12 -21.81
C LEU A 234 -13.13 23.53 -20.40
N TRP A 235 -12.05 23.79 -19.66
CA TRP A 235 -11.94 23.30 -18.28
C TRP A 235 -12.93 23.98 -17.32
N GLN A 236 -13.29 25.23 -17.57
CA GLN A 236 -14.40 25.88 -16.85
C GLN A 236 -15.75 25.21 -17.14
N LEU A 237 -16.01 24.83 -18.39
CA LEU A 237 -17.22 24.09 -18.75
C LEU A 237 -17.24 22.69 -18.13
N ALA A 238 -16.10 22.00 -18.14
CA ALA A 238 -15.95 20.70 -17.47
C ALA A 238 -16.21 20.79 -15.97
N TRP A 239 -15.67 21.83 -15.31
CA TRP A 239 -15.91 22.07 -13.89
C TRP A 239 -17.39 22.36 -13.59
N ARG A 240 -18.04 23.22 -14.39
CA ARG A 240 -19.47 23.49 -14.23
C ARG A 240 -20.32 22.24 -14.40
N SER A 241 -20.02 21.42 -15.42
CA SER A 241 -20.72 20.15 -15.64
C SER A 241 -20.54 19.15 -14.49
N LEU A 242 -19.39 19.17 -13.79
CA LEU A 242 -19.17 18.35 -12.59
C LEU A 242 -19.97 18.88 -11.39
N VAL A 243 -20.01 20.20 -11.20
CA VAL A 243 -20.76 20.84 -10.11
C VAL A 243 -22.28 20.65 -10.26
N GLU A 244 -22.76 20.61 -11.50
CA GLU A 244 -24.16 20.37 -11.85
C GLU A 244 -24.60 18.89 -11.67
N ASP A 245 -23.70 17.98 -11.29
CA ASP A 245 -23.96 16.57 -10.97
C ASP A 245 -23.68 16.28 -9.46
N PRO A 246 -24.68 16.50 -8.57
CA PRO A 246 -24.50 16.40 -7.11
C PRO A 246 -24.07 15.00 -6.59
N PRO A 247 -24.58 13.87 -7.13
CA PRO A 247 -24.06 12.55 -6.80
C PRO A 247 -22.55 12.40 -7.05
N LEU A 248 -22.10 12.84 -8.22
CA LEU A 248 -20.72 12.75 -8.66
C LEU A 248 -19.78 13.63 -7.82
N LEU A 249 -20.21 14.84 -7.48
CA LEU A 249 -19.48 15.76 -6.60
C LEU A 249 -19.31 15.20 -5.18
N ARG A 250 -20.35 14.53 -4.65
CA ARG A 250 -20.35 13.95 -3.29
C ARG A 250 -19.36 12.79 -3.18
N GLU A 251 -19.38 11.86 -4.13
CA GLU A 251 -18.46 10.71 -4.17
C GLU A 251 -16.98 11.15 -4.23
N TYR A 252 -16.71 12.19 -5.03
CA TYR A 252 -15.39 12.79 -5.17
C TYR A 252 -14.88 13.44 -3.87
N ARG A 253 -15.72 14.24 -3.21
CA ARG A 253 -15.39 14.86 -1.92
C ARG A 253 -15.04 13.81 -0.88
N ASP A 254 -15.84 12.75 -0.81
CA ASP A 254 -15.66 11.72 0.20
C ASP A 254 -14.31 11.00 -0.01
N ARG A 255 -13.92 10.66 -1.25
CA ARG A 255 -12.63 9.99 -1.56
C ARG A 255 -11.37 10.82 -1.30
N LEU A 256 -11.39 12.14 -1.54
CA LEU A 256 -10.28 13.05 -1.22
C LEU A 256 -10.10 13.27 0.29
N LEU A 257 -11.21 13.28 1.03
CA LEU A 257 -11.17 13.31 2.49
C LEU A 257 -10.60 11.99 3.06
N PHE A 258 -10.82 10.85 2.39
CA PHE A 258 -10.27 9.56 2.82
C PHE A 258 -8.75 9.39 2.54
N SER A 259 -8.22 9.92 1.44
CA SER A 259 -6.78 9.81 1.12
C SER A 259 -5.89 10.67 2.04
N SER A 260 -6.38 11.85 2.46
CA SER A 260 -5.69 12.72 3.41
C SER A 260 -5.73 12.21 4.86
N THR A 261 -6.61 11.26 5.18
CA THR A 261 -6.81 10.75 6.55
C THR A 261 -5.95 9.53 6.88
N SER A 262 -5.62 8.64 5.94
CA SER A 262 -4.86 7.40 6.23
C SER A 262 -3.41 7.65 6.70
N ARG A 263 -2.62 8.46 5.96
CA ARG A 263 -1.27 8.83 6.41
C ARG A 263 -1.32 9.65 7.70
N ARG A 264 -2.25 10.60 7.79
CA ARG A 264 -2.46 11.42 9.01
C ARG A 264 -2.79 10.54 10.21
N TRP A 265 -3.63 9.53 10.05
CA TRP A 265 -3.96 8.54 11.08
C TRP A 265 -2.73 7.74 11.53
N LEU A 266 -1.88 7.28 10.60
CA LEU A 266 -0.63 6.59 10.93
C LEU A 266 0.34 7.50 11.71
N VAL A 267 0.48 8.76 11.29
CA VAL A 267 1.32 9.75 11.98
C VAL A 267 0.76 10.10 13.37
N GLN A 268 -0.56 10.26 13.50
CA GLN A 268 -1.22 10.47 14.79
C GLN A 268 -1.07 9.26 15.71
N THR A 269 -1.14 8.05 15.16
CA THR A 269 -0.88 6.81 15.90
C THR A 269 0.55 6.81 16.43
N LEU A 270 1.53 7.14 15.58
CA LEU A 270 2.93 7.24 15.99
C LEU A 270 3.14 8.31 17.05
N GLN A 271 2.56 9.50 16.88
CA GLN A 271 2.62 10.59 17.86
C GLN A 271 2.10 10.13 19.23
N THR A 272 0.91 9.51 19.24
CA THR A 272 0.28 9.00 20.45
C THR A 272 1.10 7.88 21.09
N ALA A 273 1.67 6.99 20.27
CA ALA A 273 2.54 5.91 20.74
C ALA A 273 3.84 6.45 21.34
N LEU A 274 4.44 7.50 20.75
CA LEU A 274 5.64 8.14 21.32
C LEU A 274 5.36 8.82 22.65
N ASP A 275 4.13 9.30 22.88
CA ASP A 275 3.72 9.89 24.16
C ASP A 275 3.56 8.86 25.30
N SER A 276 3.49 7.55 24.98
CA SER A 276 3.42 6.46 25.96
C SER A 276 4.74 6.15 26.69
N VAL A 277 4.69 5.24 27.67
CA VAL A 277 5.86 4.71 28.39
C VAL A 277 6.74 3.89 27.44
N GLU A 278 6.13 3.12 26.55
CA GLU A 278 6.82 2.39 25.49
C GLU A 278 7.55 3.36 24.55
N GLY A 279 6.97 4.53 24.30
CA GLY A 279 7.58 5.62 23.53
C GLY A 279 8.87 6.14 24.16
N ASP A 280 8.93 6.22 25.49
CA ASP A 280 10.16 6.59 26.19
C ASP A 280 11.26 5.54 25.99
N ASN A 281 10.91 4.25 26.06
CA ASN A 281 11.85 3.15 25.82
C ASN A 281 12.39 3.17 24.39
N PHE A 282 11.50 3.37 23.39
CA PHE A 282 11.90 3.52 22.00
C PHE A 282 12.87 4.69 21.81
N LEU A 283 12.56 5.87 22.34
CA LEU A 283 13.42 7.04 22.14
C LEU A 283 14.78 6.89 22.84
N ARG A 284 14.82 6.25 24.02
CA ARG A 284 16.09 5.91 24.68
C ARG A 284 16.93 4.96 23.84
N HIS A 285 16.30 3.93 23.28
CA HIS A 285 16.96 2.99 22.37
C HIS A 285 17.44 3.71 21.08
N TYR A 286 16.56 4.48 20.45
CA TYR A 286 16.80 5.18 19.19
C TYR A 286 17.96 6.19 19.26
N PHE A 287 18.01 6.98 20.34
CA PHE A 287 19.07 7.95 20.59
C PHE A 287 20.29 7.36 21.33
N ALA A 288 20.26 6.06 21.63
CA ALA A 288 21.27 5.34 22.37
C ALA A 288 21.62 5.99 23.73
N ILE A 289 20.61 6.53 24.43
CA ILE A 289 20.79 7.29 25.68
C ILE A 289 21.24 6.41 26.85
N ASP A 290 20.84 5.14 26.85
CA ASP A 290 21.14 4.18 27.91
C ASP A 290 22.47 3.43 27.68
N PHE A 291 23.18 3.70 26.58
CA PHE A 291 24.47 3.08 26.27
C PHE A 291 25.65 3.88 26.86
N LEU A 292 26.81 3.23 27.01
CA LEU A 292 28.05 3.75 27.64
C LEU A 292 28.57 5.11 27.12
N HIS A 293 28.03 5.64 26.01
CA HIS A 293 28.30 6.99 25.51
C HIS A 293 27.00 7.84 25.45
N PRO A 294 26.88 8.95 26.20
CA PRO A 294 25.65 9.76 26.30
C PRO A 294 25.40 10.69 25.09
N THR A 295 26.12 10.51 23.99
CA THR A 295 26.00 11.32 22.77
C THR A 295 25.51 10.46 21.62
N PRO A 296 24.35 10.77 21.01
CA PRO A 296 23.87 10.07 19.83
C PRO A 296 24.87 10.23 18.67
N VAL A 297 24.97 9.23 17.79
CA VAL A 297 25.85 9.25 16.61
C VAL A 297 25.06 9.02 15.32
N GLY A 298 25.63 9.39 14.16
CA GLY A 298 24.99 9.21 12.85
C GLY A 298 23.66 9.97 12.74
N ARG A 299 22.68 9.44 12.00
CA ARG A 299 21.42 10.15 11.71
C ARG A 299 20.61 10.57 12.95
N ALA A 300 20.57 9.76 14.01
CA ALA A 300 19.89 10.18 15.26
C ALA A 300 20.60 11.33 15.97
N LYS A 301 21.91 11.55 15.75
CA LYS A 301 22.59 12.77 16.22
C LYS A 301 22.00 14.01 15.58
N TRP A 302 21.80 13.99 14.25
CA TRP A 302 21.20 15.10 13.53
C TRP A 302 19.78 15.39 14.01
N LEU A 303 18.98 14.33 14.21
CA LEU A 303 17.64 14.49 14.78
C LEU A 303 17.72 15.07 16.21
N TRP A 304 18.60 14.55 17.07
CA TRP A 304 18.79 15.04 18.43
C TRP A 304 19.21 16.51 18.47
N GLU A 305 20.20 16.89 17.67
CA GLU A 305 20.67 18.26 17.55
C GLU A 305 19.58 19.18 16.98
N GLY A 306 18.76 18.71 16.04
CA GLY A 306 17.60 19.44 15.54
C GLY A 306 16.52 19.66 16.63
N LEU A 307 16.35 18.70 17.54
CA LEU A 307 15.34 18.78 18.60
C LEU A 307 15.82 19.61 19.80
N VAL A 308 17.01 19.34 20.33
CA VAL A 308 17.49 19.91 21.61
C VAL A 308 18.83 20.65 21.51
N GLY A 309 19.40 20.78 20.31
CA GLY A 309 20.68 21.45 20.06
C GLY A 309 21.90 20.55 20.31
N PRO A 310 23.13 21.09 20.16
CA PRO A 310 24.39 20.34 20.30
C PRO A 310 24.72 19.91 21.74
N ARG A 311 23.76 20.06 22.68
CA ARG A 311 23.96 19.73 24.10
C ARG A 311 23.88 18.22 24.32
N ALA A 312 24.87 17.67 25.02
CA ALA A 312 24.95 16.25 25.34
C ALA A 312 24.11 15.90 26.59
N GLY A 313 23.50 14.71 26.58
CA GLY A 313 22.96 14.05 27.77
C GLY A 313 21.48 13.68 27.72
N GLY A 314 21.16 12.48 28.24
CA GLY A 314 19.81 11.91 28.29
C GLY A 314 18.75 12.71 29.06
N GLY A 315 19.16 13.65 29.92
CA GLY A 315 18.25 14.50 30.70
C GLY A 315 17.35 15.42 29.85
N LEU A 316 17.67 15.58 28.56
CA LEU A 316 16.86 16.36 27.60
C LEU A 316 15.81 15.51 26.86
N LEU A 317 15.73 14.20 27.13
CA LEU A 317 14.78 13.29 26.49
C LEU A 317 13.32 13.76 26.59
N PRO A 318 12.80 14.24 27.74
CA PRO A 318 11.42 14.74 27.81
C PRO A 318 11.16 15.93 26.89
N LEU A 319 12.16 16.81 26.71
CA LEU A 319 12.08 17.96 25.81
C LEU A 319 12.14 17.52 24.35
N ALA A 320 13.05 16.58 24.02
CA ALA A 320 13.17 16.00 22.69
C ALA A 320 11.87 15.31 22.27
N LYS A 321 11.30 14.48 23.14
CA LYS A 321 10.01 13.80 22.96
C LYS A 321 8.88 14.78 22.66
N LYS A 322 8.70 15.80 23.51
CA LYS A 322 7.65 16.81 23.32
C LYS A 322 7.79 17.56 21.98
N LYS A 323 9.01 17.95 21.61
CA LYS A 323 9.26 18.64 20.33
C LYS A 323 9.04 17.73 19.14
N LEU A 324 9.51 16.48 19.21
CA LEU A 324 9.34 15.48 18.16
C LEU A 324 7.85 15.19 17.91
N ALA A 325 7.08 14.97 18.98
CA ALA A 325 5.63 14.77 18.89
C ALA A 325 4.90 15.96 18.23
N SER A 326 5.33 17.19 18.51
CA SER A 326 4.78 18.37 17.83
C SER A 326 5.18 18.42 16.34
N LEU A 327 6.45 18.15 16.04
CA LEU A 327 6.99 18.25 14.68
C LEU A 327 6.44 17.18 13.74
N LEU A 328 6.12 15.99 14.25
CA LEU A 328 5.50 14.90 13.48
C LEU A 328 4.23 15.35 12.74
N MET A 329 3.45 16.27 13.32
CA MET A 329 2.19 16.74 12.73
C MET A 329 2.34 17.98 11.86
N THR A 330 3.44 18.73 12.00
CA THR A 330 3.63 20.04 11.34
C THR A 330 4.68 20.01 10.24
N ASP A 331 5.65 19.10 10.30
CA ASP A 331 6.73 18.96 9.32
C ASP A 331 6.87 17.49 8.94
N ASP A 332 6.38 17.18 7.74
CA ASP A 332 6.37 15.82 7.20
C ASP A 332 7.75 15.18 7.16
N ARG A 333 8.84 15.96 7.09
CA ARG A 333 10.20 15.39 7.04
C ARG A 333 10.54 14.60 8.30
N TYR A 334 10.00 14.99 9.46
CA TYR A 334 10.20 14.25 10.71
C TYR A 334 9.39 12.96 10.76
N ALA A 335 8.14 13.01 10.27
CA ALA A 335 7.29 11.82 10.15
C ALA A 335 7.87 10.84 9.15
N ASP A 336 8.25 11.33 7.96
CA ASP A 336 8.92 10.54 6.93
C ASP A 336 10.22 9.97 7.50
N PHE A 337 11.04 10.74 8.21
CA PHE A 337 12.29 10.25 8.80
C PHE A 337 12.10 9.12 9.82
N LEU A 338 11.04 9.15 10.63
CA LEU A 338 10.75 8.07 11.59
C LEU A 338 10.09 6.87 10.93
N LEU A 339 9.08 7.08 10.10
CA LEU A 339 8.41 6.02 9.33
C LEU A 339 9.34 5.37 8.32
N TRP A 340 10.38 6.09 7.89
CA TRP A 340 11.45 5.56 7.05
C TRP A 340 12.20 4.42 7.73
N HIS A 341 12.22 4.31 9.06
CA HIS A 341 12.75 3.09 9.70
C HIS A 341 11.83 1.86 9.54
N LEU A 342 10.56 2.06 9.14
CA LEU A 342 9.67 0.97 8.70
C LEU A 342 9.84 0.65 7.20
N THR A 343 10.32 1.62 6.42
CA THR A 343 10.82 1.35 5.06
C THR A 343 12.23 0.78 5.17
N ARG A 344 12.84 0.40 4.05
CA ARG A 344 14.24 -0.06 4.12
C ARG A 344 15.24 1.05 4.06
N PRO A 345 15.74 1.38 5.23
CA PRO A 345 17.11 1.86 5.36
C PRO A 345 17.64 1.76 6.80
N ALA A 346 17.14 0.77 7.53
CA ALA A 346 17.97 0.05 8.48
C ALA A 346 18.74 -1.11 7.80
N GLU A 347 18.62 -1.34 6.49
CA GLU A 347 18.67 -2.73 6.00
C GLU A 347 19.44 -2.96 4.68
N ALA A 348 20.53 -2.24 4.39
CA ALA A 348 21.50 -2.79 3.43
C ALA A 348 22.44 -3.74 4.17
N ALA A 349 23.25 -3.21 5.09
CA ALA A 349 24.23 -3.97 5.85
C ALA A 349 23.59 -5.02 6.77
N ALA A 350 22.62 -4.65 7.61
CA ALA A 350 21.95 -5.60 8.50
C ALA A 350 21.22 -6.73 7.75
N GLN A 351 20.48 -6.41 6.68
CA GLN A 351 19.78 -7.43 5.89
C GLN A 351 20.75 -8.30 5.10
N ALA A 352 21.78 -7.71 4.48
CA ALA A 352 22.78 -8.49 3.77
C ALA A 352 23.55 -9.40 4.74
N THR A 353 23.81 -8.94 5.97
CA THR A 353 24.37 -9.75 7.06
C THR A 353 23.42 -10.89 7.46
N ARG A 354 22.12 -10.63 7.61
CA ARG A 354 21.08 -11.65 7.89
C ARG A 354 21.02 -12.68 6.76
N SER A 355 20.97 -12.24 5.51
CA SER A 355 20.94 -13.12 4.33
C SER A 355 22.21 -13.96 4.22
N ALA A 356 23.39 -13.35 4.44
CA ALA A 356 24.66 -14.05 4.47
C ALA A 356 24.70 -15.09 5.59
N LEU A 357 24.19 -14.77 6.79
CA LEU A 357 24.09 -15.72 7.89
C LEU A 357 23.13 -16.88 7.57
N VAL A 358 21.95 -16.60 7.02
CA VAL A 358 20.97 -17.62 6.59
C VAL A 358 21.59 -18.55 5.55
N HIS A 359 22.36 -17.98 4.61
CA HIS A 359 23.09 -18.75 3.61
C HIS A 359 24.18 -19.62 4.25
N ALA A 360 25.01 -19.05 5.12
CA ALA A 360 26.09 -19.75 5.80
C ALA A 360 25.57 -20.88 6.71
N LEU A 361 24.47 -20.67 7.43
CA LEU A 361 23.82 -21.69 8.27
C LEU A 361 23.32 -22.90 7.47
N ARG A 362 23.06 -22.74 6.16
CA ARG A 362 22.63 -23.84 5.28
C ARG A 362 23.80 -24.59 4.65
N GLN A 363 25.02 -24.06 4.70
CA GLN A 363 26.14 -24.56 3.90
C GLN A 363 27.43 -24.86 4.69
N ASP A 364 27.65 -24.18 5.82
CA ASP A 364 28.89 -24.25 6.60
C ASP A 364 28.66 -24.91 7.97
N GLU A 365 29.31 -26.07 8.20
CA GLU A 365 29.21 -26.81 9.46
C GLU A 365 29.74 -26.03 10.67
N GLY A 366 30.80 -25.24 10.48
CA GLY A 366 31.43 -24.46 11.54
C GLY A 366 30.52 -23.35 12.05
N VAL A 367 29.81 -22.67 11.14
CA VAL A 367 28.80 -21.66 11.48
C VAL A 367 27.64 -22.31 12.24
N VAL A 368 27.16 -23.47 11.79
CA VAL A 368 26.09 -24.19 12.49
C VAL A 368 26.52 -24.60 13.89
N ARG A 369 27.70 -25.20 14.08
CA ARG A 369 28.19 -25.58 15.41
C ARG A 369 28.30 -24.38 16.35
N LYS A 370 28.82 -23.25 15.88
CA LYS A 370 28.89 -22.00 16.64
C LYS A 370 27.50 -21.45 16.99
N ALA A 371 26.54 -21.54 16.06
CA ALA A 371 25.17 -21.07 16.28
C ALA A 371 24.49 -21.92 17.35
N LEU A 372 24.59 -23.23 17.22
CA LEU A 372 24.08 -24.21 18.16
C LEU A 372 24.64 -24.00 19.58
N GLN A 373 25.97 -23.90 19.69
CA GLN A 373 26.64 -23.61 20.95
C GLN A 373 26.06 -22.32 21.59
N SER A 374 25.97 -21.25 20.81
CA SER A 374 25.60 -19.93 21.34
C SER A 374 24.11 -19.80 21.69
N ILE A 375 23.22 -20.36 20.88
CA ILE A 375 21.77 -20.35 21.12
C ILE A 375 21.47 -21.10 22.43
N TRP A 376 22.12 -22.23 22.69
CA TRP A 376 21.84 -23.05 23.87
C TRP A 376 22.64 -22.68 25.11
N GLU A 377 23.78 -22.00 24.98
CA GLU A 377 24.57 -21.51 26.12
C GLU A 377 24.07 -20.16 26.64
N GLY A 378 23.39 -19.35 25.81
CA GLY A 378 23.03 -17.98 26.19
C GLY A 378 21.65 -17.47 25.75
N GLN A 379 20.87 -18.18 24.93
CA GLN A 379 19.59 -17.66 24.38
C GLN A 379 18.41 -18.63 24.52
N ILE A 380 17.95 -18.82 25.77
CA ILE A 380 16.85 -19.74 26.12
C ILE A 380 15.55 -19.42 25.36
N GLU A 381 15.23 -18.13 25.15
CA GLU A 381 14.04 -17.70 24.41
C GLU A 381 14.08 -18.13 22.94
N LEU A 382 15.23 -17.98 22.27
CA LEU A 382 15.42 -18.38 20.88
C LEU A 382 15.36 -19.90 20.72
N ALA A 383 15.90 -20.65 21.68
CA ALA A 383 15.76 -22.11 21.72
C ALA A 383 14.29 -22.55 21.84
N GLY A 384 13.49 -21.87 22.67
CA GLY A 384 12.05 -22.12 22.79
C GLY A 384 11.28 -21.77 21.51
N GLN A 385 11.61 -20.65 20.86
CA GLN A 385 11.02 -20.27 19.57
C GLN A 385 11.35 -21.29 18.46
N LEU A 386 12.55 -21.86 18.47
CA LEU A 386 12.96 -22.90 17.52
C LEU A 386 12.10 -24.16 17.67
N GLU A 387 11.93 -24.68 18.89
CA GLU A 387 11.12 -25.88 19.15
C GLU A 387 9.65 -25.71 18.73
N GLN A 388 9.09 -24.51 18.93
CA GLN A 388 7.71 -24.18 18.55
C GLN A 388 7.55 -23.90 17.05
N SER A 389 8.66 -23.75 16.32
CA SER A 389 8.61 -23.38 14.91
C SER A 389 8.09 -24.55 14.04
N PRO A 390 7.33 -24.27 12.98
CA PRO A 390 6.86 -25.31 12.07
C PRO A 390 8.00 -26.03 11.36
N TRP A 391 9.17 -25.40 11.19
CA TRP A 391 10.34 -26.03 10.56
C TRP A 391 10.97 -27.12 11.44
N TRP A 392 10.82 -27.02 12.76
CA TRP A 392 11.31 -28.01 13.71
C TRP A 392 10.66 -29.38 13.54
N SER A 393 9.35 -29.41 13.28
CA SER A 393 8.62 -30.66 13.06
C SER A 393 8.80 -31.20 11.64
N LEU A 394 9.08 -30.34 10.66
CA LEU A 394 9.27 -30.71 9.27
C LEU A 394 10.65 -31.34 8.99
N CYS A 395 11.71 -30.90 9.68
CA CYS A 395 13.07 -31.40 9.48
C CYS A 395 13.30 -32.76 10.15
N GLU A 396 13.86 -33.73 9.42
CA GLU A 396 14.11 -35.09 9.92
C GLU A 396 15.10 -35.13 11.10
N ALA A 397 16.07 -34.21 11.13
CA ALA A 397 17.07 -34.16 12.19
C ALA A 397 16.48 -33.75 13.56
N THR A 398 15.43 -32.91 13.55
CA THR A 398 14.78 -32.33 14.74
C THR A 398 13.42 -32.95 15.07
N ARG A 399 12.76 -33.62 14.11
CA ARG A 399 11.42 -34.19 14.29
C ARG A 399 11.37 -35.13 15.49
N GLY A 400 10.44 -34.84 16.40
CA GLY A 400 10.21 -35.63 17.61
C GLY A 400 11.30 -35.53 18.68
N LYS A 401 12.28 -34.63 18.51
CA LYS A 401 13.36 -34.37 19.48
C LYS A 401 13.19 -32.99 20.11
N SER A 402 13.55 -32.88 21.38
CA SER A 402 13.72 -31.60 22.09
C SER A 402 15.05 -30.93 21.72
N ALA A 403 15.15 -29.61 21.87
CA ALA A 403 16.39 -28.87 21.70
C ALA A 403 17.49 -29.37 22.64
N ALA A 404 17.13 -29.83 23.84
CA ALA A 404 18.06 -30.45 24.79
C ALA A 404 18.65 -31.78 24.29
N GLU A 405 17.90 -32.55 23.50
CA GLU A 405 18.40 -33.78 22.85
C GLU A 405 19.33 -33.45 21.68
N ILE A 406 18.95 -32.49 20.83
CA ILE A 406 19.82 -32.03 19.73
C ILE A 406 21.13 -31.46 20.28
N ARG A 407 21.09 -30.71 21.38
CA ARG A 407 22.28 -30.20 22.07
C ARG A 407 23.20 -31.34 22.52
N ARG A 408 22.64 -32.36 23.17
CA ARG A 408 23.41 -33.53 23.63
C ARG A 408 24.05 -34.26 22.46
N SER A 409 23.31 -34.55 21.40
CA SER A 409 23.85 -35.21 20.20
C SER A 409 24.90 -34.38 19.48
N SER A 410 24.73 -33.05 19.41
CA SER A 410 25.75 -32.14 18.87
C SER A 410 27.03 -32.15 19.69
N SER A 411 26.94 -32.03 21.02
CA SER A 411 28.10 -32.04 21.94
C SER A 411 28.90 -33.35 21.92
N ARG A 412 28.25 -34.46 21.56
CA ARG A 412 28.86 -35.79 21.44
C ARG A 412 29.36 -36.11 20.04
N GLY A 413 29.15 -35.22 19.07
CA GLY A 413 29.52 -35.45 17.67
C GLY A 413 28.67 -36.53 16.97
N GLU A 414 27.45 -36.79 17.46
CA GLU A 414 26.53 -37.82 16.93
C GLU A 414 25.76 -37.33 15.68
N LEU A 415 25.76 -36.03 15.40
CA LEU A 415 25.12 -35.45 14.23
C LEU A 415 26.08 -35.51 13.04
N ASP A 416 25.70 -36.27 12.00
CA ASP A 416 26.39 -36.25 10.72
C ASP A 416 26.21 -34.90 10.00
N ARG A 417 27.00 -34.66 8.95
CA ARG A 417 26.97 -33.40 8.19
C ARG A 417 25.57 -33.01 7.74
N ASN A 418 24.80 -33.97 7.22
CA ASN A 418 23.46 -33.70 6.70
C ASN A 418 22.49 -33.34 7.83
N SER A 419 22.52 -34.04 8.97
CA SER A 419 21.70 -33.69 10.12
C SER A 419 22.08 -32.33 10.69
N LEU A 420 23.38 -32.02 10.77
CA LEU A 420 23.88 -30.74 11.26
C LEU A 420 23.39 -29.59 10.36
N LEU A 421 23.59 -29.68 9.05
CA LEU A 421 23.09 -28.68 8.09
C LEU A 421 21.55 -28.63 8.06
N GLY A 422 20.86 -29.74 8.31
CA GLY A 422 19.40 -29.77 8.48
C GLY A 422 18.94 -28.92 9.67
N VAL A 423 19.61 -29.05 10.82
CA VAL A 423 19.37 -28.18 11.99
C VAL A 423 19.72 -26.72 11.67
N GLY A 424 20.82 -26.48 10.97
CA GLY A 424 21.20 -25.16 10.45
C GLY A 424 20.12 -24.55 9.55
N GLY A 425 19.49 -25.36 8.71
CA GLY A 425 18.35 -24.99 7.88
C GLY A 425 17.12 -24.55 8.68
N VAL A 426 16.82 -25.22 9.79
CA VAL A 426 15.73 -24.83 10.70
C VAL A 426 16.00 -23.45 11.33
N ILE A 427 17.22 -23.24 11.84
CA ILE A 427 17.63 -21.93 12.40
C ILE A 427 17.55 -20.85 11.32
N ALA A 428 18.09 -21.13 10.13
CA ALA A 428 18.06 -20.23 9.00
C ALA A 428 16.63 -19.83 8.62
N SER A 429 15.69 -20.79 8.58
CA SER A 429 14.28 -20.52 8.29
C SER A 429 13.57 -19.70 9.36
N LEU A 430 13.90 -19.90 10.65
CA LEU A 430 13.38 -19.06 11.73
C LEU A 430 13.94 -17.64 11.62
N LEU A 431 15.27 -17.51 11.51
CA LEU A 431 15.93 -16.21 11.40
C LEU A 431 15.51 -15.46 10.15
N GLU A 432 15.20 -16.12 9.04
CA GLU A 432 14.71 -15.49 7.80
C GLU A 432 13.31 -14.86 7.97
N ARG A 433 12.48 -15.41 8.87
CA ARG A 433 11.05 -15.08 8.96
C ARG A 433 10.61 -14.43 10.26
N SER A 434 11.48 -14.42 11.27
CA SER A 434 11.22 -13.83 12.58
C SER A 434 12.23 -12.73 12.87
N ASP A 435 11.75 -11.48 12.83
CA ASP A 435 12.58 -10.32 13.18
C ASP A 435 12.95 -10.37 14.66
N SER A 436 12.07 -10.83 15.55
CA SER A 436 12.39 -10.99 16.96
C SER A 436 13.51 -12.02 17.20
N ALA A 437 13.55 -13.09 16.41
CA ALA A 437 14.62 -14.10 16.47
C ALA A 437 15.94 -13.54 15.92
N TRP A 438 15.87 -12.67 14.91
CA TRP A 438 17.04 -11.95 14.41
C TRP A 438 17.57 -10.94 15.43
N CYS A 439 16.68 -10.15 16.03
CA CYS A 439 17.01 -9.16 17.06
C CYS A 439 17.58 -9.79 18.33
N SER A 440 17.10 -10.98 18.73
CA SER A 440 17.61 -11.68 19.92
C SER A 440 19.10 -12.02 19.81
N LEU A 441 19.66 -12.13 18.60
CA LEU A 441 21.10 -12.33 18.42
C LEU A 441 21.96 -11.14 18.89
N PHE A 442 21.35 -9.96 19.07
CA PHE A 442 22.04 -8.70 19.33
C PHE A 442 21.68 -8.04 20.68
N VAL A 443 20.49 -8.33 21.23
CA VAL A 443 19.92 -7.60 22.39
C VAL A 443 19.53 -8.58 23.51
N ASN A 444 20.00 -8.35 24.74
CA ASN A 444 19.44 -9.04 25.91
C ASN A 444 18.18 -8.31 26.37
N LYS A 445 17.03 -8.99 26.39
CA LYS A 445 15.78 -8.38 26.86
C LYS A 445 15.74 -8.16 28.38
N GLU A 446 16.47 -8.97 29.15
CA GLU A 446 16.39 -8.95 30.62
C GLU A 446 17.27 -7.86 31.28
N GLU A 447 18.35 -7.44 30.62
CA GLU A 447 19.33 -6.52 31.23
C GLU A 447 19.40 -5.14 30.56
N GLY A 448 18.74 -4.94 29.41
CA GLY A 448 18.79 -3.67 28.67
C GLY A 448 20.20 -3.28 28.18
N THR A 449 21.16 -4.19 28.29
CA THR A 449 22.56 -4.03 27.88
C THR A 449 22.81 -4.75 26.55
N PRO A 450 23.73 -4.25 25.72
CA PRO A 450 24.16 -4.96 24.53
C PRO A 450 24.76 -6.32 24.95
N LEU A 451 24.21 -7.42 24.40
CA LEU A 451 24.92 -8.69 24.47
C LEU A 451 26.23 -8.52 23.73
N SER A 452 27.34 -8.83 24.38
CA SER A 452 28.54 -9.27 23.69
C SER A 452 28.25 -10.63 23.06
N SER A 453 27.39 -10.70 22.03
CA SER A 453 27.02 -11.97 21.39
C SER A 453 28.27 -12.57 20.75
N PRO A 454 28.90 -13.59 21.36
CA PRO A 454 30.17 -14.11 20.86
C PRO A 454 29.96 -14.77 19.49
N PHE A 455 28.74 -15.24 19.23
CA PHE A 455 28.34 -15.90 17.99
C PHE A 455 28.58 -15.03 16.77
N LEU A 456 27.85 -13.91 16.67
CA LEU A 456 27.85 -13.12 15.45
C LEU A 456 29.22 -12.52 15.19
N LEU A 457 29.92 -12.06 16.23
CA LEU A 457 31.30 -11.58 16.11
C LEU A 457 32.24 -12.66 15.58
N SER A 458 32.04 -13.92 16.00
CA SER A 458 32.88 -15.04 15.56
C SER A 458 32.60 -15.54 14.14
N VAL A 459 31.48 -15.16 13.53
CA VAL A 459 31.10 -15.58 12.16
C VAL A 459 31.05 -14.41 11.18
N PHE A 460 30.87 -13.17 11.64
CA PHE A 460 30.72 -11.99 10.79
C PHE A 460 31.84 -11.80 9.77
N PRO A 461 33.14 -11.95 10.13
CA PRO A 461 34.21 -11.85 9.13
C PRO A 461 34.05 -12.86 7.99
N LEU A 462 33.61 -14.09 8.30
CA LEU A 462 33.32 -15.12 7.29
C LEU A 462 32.14 -14.71 6.40
N LEU A 463 31.08 -14.10 6.96
CA LEU A 463 29.91 -13.65 6.20
C LEU A 463 30.30 -12.62 5.14
N VAL A 464 31.17 -11.67 5.49
CA VAL A 464 31.67 -10.66 4.54
C VAL A 464 32.55 -11.29 3.47
N GLN A 465 33.38 -12.26 3.83
CA GLN A 465 34.29 -12.93 2.89
C GLN A 465 33.57 -13.78 1.85
N VAL A 466 32.48 -14.45 2.25
CA VAL A 466 31.80 -15.45 1.41
C VAL A 466 30.61 -14.85 0.65
N THR A 467 30.05 -13.72 1.09
CA THR A 467 28.87 -13.09 0.47
C THR A 467 29.20 -11.69 -0.05
N PRO A 468 29.41 -11.52 -1.37
CA PRO A 468 29.75 -10.23 -1.98
C PRO A 468 28.70 -9.13 -1.74
N GLU A 469 27.41 -9.50 -1.67
CA GLU A 469 26.32 -8.58 -1.35
C GLU A 469 26.42 -8.02 0.07
N CYS A 470 26.94 -8.82 1.02
CA CYS A 470 27.21 -8.38 2.38
C CYS A 470 28.35 -7.37 2.41
N ALA A 471 29.46 -7.66 1.71
CA ALA A 471 30.58 -6.76 1.58
C ALA A 471 30.18 -5.43 0.91
N LEU A 472 29.45 -5.47 -0.20
CA LEU A 472 28.96 -4.28 -0.90
C LEU A 472 28.07 -3.41 -0.01
N ALA A 473 27.15 -4.04 0.73
CA ALA A 473 26.25 -3.31 1.62
C ALA A 473 26.98 -2.61 2.78
N TRP A 474 28.02 -3.24 3.33
CA TRP A 474 28.87 -2.62 4.36
C TRP A 474 29.75 -1.50 3.79
N LEU A 475 30.27 -1.67 2.58
CA LEU A 475 31.01 -0.62 1.87
C LEU A 475 30.14 0.62 1.64
N ASP A 476 28.93 0.44 1.10
CA ASP A 476 27.99 1.55 0.89
C ASP A 476 27.59 2.21 2.22
N THR A 477 27.52 1.43 3.30
CA THR A 477 27.24 1.93 4.65
C THR A 477 28.38 2.81 5.16
N LEU A 478 29.63 2.39 5.02
CA LEU A 478 30.79 3.21 5.38
C LEU A 478 30.85 4.50 4.56
N LEU A 479 30.67 4.43 3.23
CA LEU A 479 30.77 5.58 2.34
C LEU A 479 29.72 6.67 2.63
N HIS A 480 28.48 6.27 2.93
CA HIS A 480 27.34 7.19 2.90
C HIS A 480 26.59 7.34 4.22
N ASN A 481 26.70 6.35 5.12
CA ASN A 481 25.75 6.20 6.23
C ASN A 481 26.40 6.13 7.62
N ASP A 482 27.73 5.96 7.70
CA ASP A 482 28.46 5.86 8.96
C ASP A 482 29.85 6.50 8.90
N GLN A 483 29.88 7.82 9.10
CA GLN A 483 31.12 8.60 9.06
C GLN A 483 32.10 8.23 10.19
N GLU A 484 31.62 7.77 11.34
CA GLU A 484 32.48 7.35 12.44
C GLU A 484 33.20 6.04 12.10
N ALA A 485 32.44 5.03 11.63
CA ALA A 485 33.02 3.78 11.17
C ALA A 485 33.95 3.99 9.97
N PHE A 486 33.61 4.88 9.04
CA PHE A 486 34.47 5.28 7.92
C PHE A 486 35.81 5.85 8.39
N VAL A 487 35.81 6.80 9.32
CA VAL A 487 37.04 7.40 9.85
C VAL A 487 37.85 6.38 10.66
N ALA A 488 37.18 5.54 11.46
CA ALA A 488 37.84 4.52 12.26
C ALA A 488 38.52 3.46 11.38
N PHE A 489 37.81 2.95 10.37
CA PHE A 489 38.36 1.97 9.42
C PHE A 489 39.48 2.59 8.57
N GLY A 490 39.32 3.84 8.11
CA GLY A 490 40.37 4.56 7.38
C GLY A 490 41.63 4.79 8.22
N ARG A 491 41.50 5.19 9.49
CA ARG A 491 42.64 5.32 10.41
C ARG A 491 43.31 3.99 10.68
N TRP A 492 42.53 2.94 10.95
CA TRP A 492 43.04 1.59 11.15
C TRP A 492 43.84 1.12 9.93
N MET A 493 43.29 1.29 8.73
CA MET A 493 43.97 0.99 7.47
C MET A 493 45.32 1.73 7.40
N THR A 494 45.33 3.04 7.56
CA THR A 494 46.58 3.83 7.44
C THR A 494 47.60 3.57 8.54
N SER A 495 47.20 2.99 9.67
CA SER A 495 48.10 2.58 10.74
C SER A 495 48.86 1.28 10.44
N ARG A 496 48.46 0.54 9.38
CA ARG A 496 49.09 -0.72 9.01
C ARG A 496 50.30 -0.48 8.10
N PRO A 497 51.46 -1.13 8.37
CA PRO A 497 52.67 -0.96 7.56
C PRO A 497 52.53 -1.35 6.08
N GLN A 498 51.49 -2.13 5.75
CA GLN A 498 51.23 -2.70 4.43
C GLN A 498 50.08 -1.96 3.69
N ALA A 499 49.56 -0.87 4.25
CA ALA A 499 48.43 -0.17 3.67
C ALA A 499 48.78 0.44 2.31
N ARG A 500 48.13 -0.06 1.25
CA ARG A 500 48.30 0.44 -0.13
C ARG A 500 47.62 1.78 -0.38
N VAL A 501 46.82 2.28 0.56
CA VAL A 501 45.93 3.45 0.39
C VAL A 501 46.21 4.52 1.45
N ALA A 502 46.51 5.74 1.02
CA ALA A 502 46.67 6.90 1.91
C ALA A 502 45.30 7.58 2.20
N VAL A 503 45.16 8.25 3.36
CA VAL A 503 43.89 8.90 3.80
C VAL A 503 43.22 9.76 2.72
N PRO A 504 43.93 10.60 1.93
CA PRO A 504 43.28 11.42 0.90
C PRO A 504 42.69 10.62 -0.27
N ALA A 505 43.17 9.39 -0.51
CA ALA A 505 42.71 8.51 -1.59
C ALA A 505 41.64 7.49 -1.13
N TYR A 506 41.22 7.56 0.13
CA TYR A 506 40.41 6.52 0.75
C TYR A 506 38.95 6.45 0.25
N ALA A 507 38.28 7.59 0.08
CA ALA A 507 36.92 7.62 -0.50
C ALA A 507 36.90 7.21 -1.98
N PRO A 508 37.80 7.70 -2.86
CA PRO A 508 37.91 7.22 -4.23
C PRO A 508 38.20 5.71 -4.32
N TRP A 509 39.08 5.19 -3.45
CA TRP A 509 39.38 3.75 -3.38
C TRP A 509 38.14 2.91 -3.03
N LEU A 510 37.37 3.33 -2.02
CA LEU A 510 36.12 2.65 -1.66
C LEU A 510 35.07 2.72 -2.78
N GLN A 511 35.00 3.83 -3.53
CA GLN A 511 34.11 3.93 -4.70
C GLN A 511 34.49 2.91 -5.78
N GLU A 512 35.79 2.81 -6.12
CA GLU A 512 36.30 1.84 -7.08
C GLU A 512 36.03 0.39 -6.63
N ALA A 513 36.27 0.06 -5.35
CA ALA A 513 35.93 -1.24 -4.78
C ALA A 513 34.42 -1.54 -4.87
N GLY A 514 33.56 -0.54 -4.64
CA GLY A 514 32.12 -0.65 -4.79
C GLY A 514 31.69 -0.93 -6.24
N ASP A 515 32.28 -0.24 -7.21
CA ASP A 515 31.98 -0.46 -8.63
C ASP A 515 32.44 -1.84 -9.11
N GLN A 516 33.61 -2.32 -8.66
CA GLN A 516 34.09 -3.68 -8.93
C GLN A 516 33.17 -4.75 -8.33
N LEU A 517 32.66 -4.54 -7.11
CA LEU A 517 31.67 -5.44 -6.47
C LEU A 517 30.35 -5.48 -7.26
N ARG A 518 29.83 -4.33 -7.69
CA ARG A 518 28.60 -4.27 -8.52
C ARG A 518 28.78 -4.99 -9.85
N GLN A 519 29.90 -4.77 -10.54
CA GLN A 519 30.21 -5.47 -11.79
C GLN A 519 30.32 -6.99 -11.61
N ALA A 520 30.88 -7.47 -10.50
CA ALA A 520 30.99 -8.89 -10.20
C ALA A 520 29.60 -9.53 -9.99
N LEU A 521 28.70 -8.84 -9.27
CA LEU A 521 27.31 -9.27 -9.06
C LEU A 521 26.52 -9.30 -10.38
N GLU A 522 26.66 -8.28 -11.24
CA GLU A 522 25.97 -8.22 -12.54
C GLU A 522 26.39 -9.33 -13.50
N LYS A 523 27.67 -9.71 -13.49
CA LYS A 523 28.23 -10.72 -14.39
C LYS A 523 28.01 -12.16 -13.92
N ASN A 524 27.38 -12.37 -12.75
CA ASN A 524 27.25 -13.69 -12.10
C ASN A 524 28.59 -14.46 -12.02
N SER A 525 29.71 -13.73 -11.95
CA SER A 525 31.07 -14.29 -11.93
C SER A 525 31.79 -13.81 -10.68
N PRO A 526 32.32 -14.71 -9.83
CA PRO A 526 32.82 -14.37 -8.50
C PRO A 526 34.23 -13.75 -8.53
N VAL A 527 34.78 -13.43 -9.70
CA VAL A 527 36.11 -12.83 -9.79
C VAL A 527 36.01 -11.36 -9.38
N LEU A 528 36.23 -11.10 -8.10
CA LEU A 528 36.36 -9.76 -7.55
C LEU A 528 37.60 -9.07 -8.13
N GLY A 529 37.48 -7.80 -8.48
CA GLY A 529 38.61 -6.96 -8.83
C GLY A 529 39.54 -6.74 -7.64
N GLU A 530 40.76 -6.27 -7.90
CA GLU A 530 41.81 -6.12 -6.89
C GLU A 530 41.38 -5.25 -5.70
N GLU A 531 40.67 -4.14 -5.96
CA GLU A 531 40.25 -3.21 -4.90
C GLU A 531 39.10 -3.77 -4.07
N ALA A 532 38.17 -4.49 -4.71
CA ALA A 532 37.11 -5.22 -4.01
C ALA A 532 37.67 -6.31 -3.09
N GLN A 533 38.68 -7.07 -3.54
CA GLN A 533 39.35 -8.09 -2.71
C GLN A 533 40.06 -7.46 -1.52
N LEU A 534 40.84 -6.40 -1.76
CA LEU A 534 41.54 -5.65 -0.70
C LEU A 534 40.56 -5.09 0.34
N PHE A 535 39.40 -4.57 -0.08
CA PHE A 535 38.36 -4.13 0.84
C PHE A 535 37.84 -5.29 1.70
N VAL A 536 37.45 -6.41 1.09
CA VAL A 536 36.89 -7.56 1.81
C VAL A 536 37.89 -8.09 2.84
N GLU A 537 39.15 -8.26 2.47
CA GLU A 537 40.21 -8.73 3.37
C GLU A 537 40.43 -7.76 4.54
N ALA A 538 40.64 -6.47 4.23
CA ALA A 538 40.90 -5.43 5.21
C ALA A 538 39.72 -5.22 6.17
N PHE A 539 38.50 -5.16 5.64
CA PHE A 539 37.30 -4.97 6.45
C PHE A 539 37.05 -6.17 7.37
N SER A 540 37.28 -7.40 6.88
CA SER A 540 37.17 -8.61 7.70
C SER A 540 38.20 -8.65 8.84
N GLN A 541 39.43 -8.21 8.57
CA GLN A 541 40.46 -8.11 9.60
C GLN A 541 40.12 -7.03 10.62
N TRP A 542 39.74 -5.83 10.17
CA TRP A 542 39.32 -4.75 11.07
C TRP A 542 38.13 -5.15 11.94
N ALA A 543 37.12 -5.78 11.33
CA ALA A 543 35.92 -6.28 11.98
C ALA A 543 36.20 -7.34 13.06
N SER A 544 37.32 -8.06 12.99
CA SER A 544 37.71 -9.05 14.00
C SER A 544 38.59 -8.49 15.12
N GLU A 545 39.15 -7.29 14.95
CA GLU A 545 40.07 -6.67 15.91
C GLU A 545 39.43 -5.54 16.73
N THR A 546 39.33 -4.32 16.17
CA THR A 546 38.85 -3.12 16.86
C THR A 546 37.57 -2.57 16.24
N GLY A 547 37.22 -3.00 15.02
CA GLY A 547 36.00 -2.60 14.32
C GLY A 547 34.73 -3.32 14.79
N TRP A 548 34.87 -4.44 15.51
CA TRP A 548 33.73 -5.25 15.93
C TRP A 548 32.70 -4.47 16.76
N GLU A 549 33.15 -3.55 17.62
CA GLU A 549 32.26 -2.74 18.45
C GLU A 549 31.38 -1.82 17.59
N LEU A 550 31.95 -1.22 16.55
CA LEU A 550 31.25 -0.32 15.63
C LEU A 550 30.22 -1.11 14.81
N ILE A 551 30.60 -2.29 14.33
CA ILE A 551 29.72 -3.19 13.58
C ILE A 551 28.56 -3.68 14.46
N LEU A 552 28.86 -4.14 15.69
CA LEU A 552 27.85 -4.63 16.62
C LEU A 552 26.86 -3.52 17.01
N ARG A 553 27.36 -2.34 17.38
CA ARG A 553 26.51 -1.18 17.70
C ARG A 553 25.64 -0.78 16.52
N ARG A 554 26.20 -0.82 15.31
CA ARG A 554 25.46 -0.51 14.09
C ARG A 554 24.34 -1.51 13.85
N LEU A 555 24.65 -2.81 13.89
CA LEU A 555 23.67 -3.87 13.72
C LEU A 555 22.59 -3.83 14.82
N GLN A 556 22.96 -3.63 16.08
CA GLN A 556 22.00 -3.47 17.19
C GLN A 556 21.00 -2.35 16.94
N ARG A 557 21.49 -1.19 16.49
CA ARG A 557 20.65 -0.03 16.21
C ARG A 557 19.79 -0.23 14.96
N GLU A 558 20.36 -0.80 13.91
CA GLU A 558 19.63 -1.05 12.67
C GLU A 558 18.52 -2.10 12.88
N VAL A 559 18.82 -3.17 13.59
CA VAL A 559 17.91 -4.29 13.80
C VAL A 559 16.82 -3.95 14.83
N GLY A 560 17.15 -3.22 15.90
CA GLY A 560 16.21 -2.91 16.98
C GLY A 560 15.21 -1.79 16.67
N VAL A 561 15.59 -0.76 15.90
CA VAL A 561 14.73 0.43 15.70
C VAL A 561 13.43 0.10 14.97
N ALA A 562 13.49 -0.71 13.91
CA ALA A 562 12.29 -1.07 13.14
C ALA A 562 11.34 -1.96 13.96
N GLU A 563 11.88 -2.94 14.68
CA GLU A 563 11.10 -3.80 15.57
C GLU A 563 10.43 -2.98 16.68
N GLU A 564 11.18 -2.10 17.34
CA GLU A 564 10.67 -1.25 18.40
C GLU A 564 9.61 -0.26 17.89
N LEU A 565 9.79 0.28 16.69
CA LEU A 565 8.79 1.13 16.06
C LEU A 565 7.52 0.35 15.72
N ARG A 566 7.63 -0.87 15.19
CA ARG A 566 6.47 -1.74 14.94
C ARG A 566 5.78 -2.13 16.26
N ARG A 567 6.56 -2.39 17.32
CA ARG A 567 6.05 -2.67 18.67
C ARG A 567 5.26 -1.50 19.23
N LEU A 568 5.73 -0.27 19.03
CA LEU A 568 5.00 0.95 19.41
C LEU A 568 3.63 1.04 18.72
N PHE A 569 3.61 0.88 17.40
CA PHE A 569 2.36 0.87 16.64
C PHE A 569 1.42 -0.25 17.12
N LEU A 570 1.96 -1.46 17.31
CA LEU A 570 1.20 -2.61 17.73
C LEU A 570 0.58 -2.42 19.12
N THR A 571 1.34 -1.89 20.08
CA THR A 571 0.83 -1.58 21.43
C THR A 571 -0.29 -0.55 21.38
N SER A 572 -0.12 0.51 20.57
CA SER A 572 -1.14 1.53 20.37
C SER A 572 -2.43 0.96 19.76
N TRP A 573 -2.31 0.16 18.70
CA TRP A 573 -3.46 -0.49 18.05
C TRP A 573 -4.15 -1.54 18.92
N ARG A 574 -3.40 -2.24 19.78
CA ARG A 574 -3.98 -3.19 20.74
C ARG A 574 -4.73 -2.49 21.88
N ALA A 575 -4.34 -1.28 22.24
CA ALA A 575 -5.04 -0.48 23.24
C ALA A 575 -6.40 0.01 22.72
N ASP A 576 -6.51 0.29 21.41
CA ASP A 576 -7.77 0.64 20.75
C ASP A 576 -7.97 -0.09 19.40
N PRO A 577 -8.43 -1.36 19.43
CA PRO A 577 -8.67 -2.14 18.22
C PRO A 577 -9.73 -1.53 17.30
N GLU A 578 -10.70 -0.78 17.86
CA GLU A 578 -11.72 -0.14 17.05
C GLU A 578 -11.16 1.01 16.21
N ALA A 579 -10.26 1.82 16.77
CA ALA A 579 -9.54 2.84 16.02
C ALA A 579 -8.64 2.22 14.94
N PHE A 580 -7.97 1.11 15.24
CA PHE A 580 -7.22 0.35 14.24
C PHE A 580 -8.11 -0.08 13.07
N TRP A 581 -9.23 -0.75 13.35
CA TRP A 581 -10.12 -1.23 12.28
C TRP A 581 -10.78 -0.09 11.49
N ARG A 582 -11.03 1.06 12.13
CA ARG A 582 -11.45 2.28 11.42
C ARG A 582 -10.37 2.78 10.46
N GLY A 583 -9.12 2.86 10.92
CA GLY A 583 -7.97 3.27 10.10
C GLY A 583 -7.63 2.29 8.98
N TYR A 584 -7.69 0.98 9.25
CA TYR A 584 -7.53 -0.08 8.25
C TYR A 584 -8.49 0.09 7.08
N GLY A 585 -9.73 0.52 7.35
CA GLY A 585 -10.70 0.81 6.30
C GLY A 585 -10.19 1.84 5.29
N GLY A 586 -9.52 2.90 5.75
CA GLY A 586 -8.91 3.90 4.87
C GLY A 586 -7.64 3.40 4.18
N LEU A 587 -6.84 2.57 4.86
CA LEU A 587 -5.63 1.99 4.32
C LEU A 587 -5.92 0.99 3.19
N ALA A 588 -6.96 0.17 3.33
CA ALA A 588 -7.36 -0.86 2.37
C ALA A 588 -7.79 -0.32 1.00
N TYR A 589 -8.11 0.99 0.92
CA TYR A 589 -8.41 1.67 -0.35
C TYR A 589 -7.18 2.22 -1.08
N LEU A 590 -6.00 2.21 -0.44
CA LEU A 590 -4.79 2.73 -1.05
C LEU A 590 -4.24 1.73 -2.08
N PRO A 591 -3.90 2.16 -3.31
CA PRO A 591 -3.24 1.31 -4.30
C PRO A 591 -1.97 0.63 -3.75
N SER A 592 -1.20 1.35 -2.93
CA SER A 592 0.02 0.86 -2.30
C SER A 592 -0.21 -0.21 -1.22
N ALA A 593 -1.43 -0.33 -0.70
CA ALA A 593 -1.74 -1.25 0.39
C ALA A 593 -2.18 -2.64 -0.09
N LYS A 594 -2.22 -2.88 -1.41
CA LYS A 594 -2.64 -4.17 -1.98
C LYS A 594 -1.86 -5.34 -1.36
N THR A 595 -0.54 -5.25 -1.31
CA THR A 595 0.33 -6.30 -0.74
C THR A 595 0.09 -6.49 0.75
N ALA A 596 -0.06 -5.40 1.51
CA ALA A 596 -0.40 -5.46 2.92
C ALA A 596 -1.76 -6.13 3.18
N CYS A 597 -2.76 -5.84 2.34
CA CYS A 597 -4.09 -6.43 2.44
C CYS A 597 -4.10 -7.91 2.07
N GLU A 598 -3.35 -8.31 1.03
CA GLU A 598 -3.17 -9.72 0.66
C GLU A 598 -2.47 -10.49 1.79
N ARG A 599 -1.42 -9.94 2.41
CA ARG A 599 -0.74 -10.56 3.56
C ARG A 599 -1.65 -10.67 4.77
N ALA A 600 -2.46 -9.66 5.05
CA ALA A 600 -3.47 -9.70 6.10
C ALA A 600 -4.50 -10.81 5.86
N ALA A 601 -4.96 -10.97 4.61
CA ALA A 601 -5.88 -12.03 4.22
C ALA A 601 -5.25 -13.43 4.38
N ASP A 602 -4.02 -13.61 3.88
CA ASP A 602 -3.28 -14.87 4.02
C ASP A 602 -3.04 -15.21 5.50
N THR A 603 -2.80 -14.20 6.34
CA THR A 603 -2.65 -14.37 7.79
C THR A 603 -3.95 -14.87 8.42
N LEU A 604 -5.10 -14.27 8.07
CA LEU A 604 -6.40 -14.73 8.56
C LEU A 604 -6.69 -16.19 8.16
N VAL A 605 -6.35 -16.57 6.93
CA VAL A 605 -6.51 -17.95 6.44
C VAL A 605 -5.59 -18.91 7.19
N ALA A 606 -4.32 -18.58 7.36
CA ALA A 606 -3.33 -19.42 8.03
C ALA A 606 -3.65 -19.66 9.52
N TYR A 607 -4.27 -18.68 10.19
CA TYR A 607 -4.68 -18.78 11.59
C TYR A 607 -6.06 -19.45 11.78
N GLY A 608 -6.57 -20.17 10.78
CA GLY A 608 -7.81 -20.93 10.89
C GLY A 608 -9.08 -20.07 10.85
N GLY A 609 -9.00 -18.85 10.31
CA GLY A 609 -10.13 -17.95 10.10
C GLY A 609 -11.31 -18.58 9.34
N PRO A 610 -11.10 -19.34 8.24
CA PRO A 610 -12.18 -19.97 7.49
C PRO A 610 -12.99 -20.97 8.34
N GLU A 611 -12.31 -21.84 9.09
CA GLU A 611 -12.95 -22.79 10.00
C GLU A 611 -13.65 -22.09 11.16
N ALA A 612 -13.03 -21.06 11.72
CA ALA A 612 -13.57 -20.28 12.81
C ALA A 612 -14.86 -19.54 12.39
N ALA A 613 -14.88 -18.97 11.18
CA ALA A 613 -16.09 -18.37 10.59
C ALA A 613 -17.19 -19.42 10.38
N LEU A 614 -16.87 -20.58 9.79
CA LEU A 614 -17.84 -21.67 9.60
C LEU A 614 -18.40 -22.17 10.93
N ARG A 615 -17.58 -22.33 11.97
CA ARG A 615 -18.05 -22.75 13.31
C ARG A 615 -18.99 -21.72 13.93
N ALA A 616 -18.73 -20.43 13.73
CA ALA A 616 -19.64 -19.38 14.19
C ALA A 616 -20.98 -19.42 13.44
N ILE A 617 -20.94 -19.59 12.11
CA ILE A 617 -22.15 -19.72 11.27
C ILE A 617 -22.95 -20.98 11.67
N ALA A 618 -22.29 -22.12 11.85
CA ALA A 618 -22.90 -23.36 12.33
C ALA A 618 -23.47 -23.22 13.75
N GLY A 619 -22.89 -22.33 14.56
CA GLY A 619 -23.41 -21.89 15.85
C GLY A 619 -24.57 -20.89 15.78
N TRP A 620 -25.16 -20.70 14.59
CA TRP A 620 -26.29 -19.81 14.32
C TRP A 620 -25.97 -18.30 14.46
N ASP A 621 -24.71 -17.90 14.29
CA ASP A 621 -24.34 -16.49 14.19
C ASP A 621 -24.59 -15.94 12.78
N TYR A 622 -25.80 -15.42 12.58
CA TYR A 622 -26.21 -14.79 11.33
C TYR A 622 -25.41 -13.54 10.97
N ALA A 623 -24.81 -12.85 11.95
CA ALA A 623 -24.02 -11.65 11.68
C ALA A 623 -22.66 -12.00 11.07
N VAL A 624 -22.07 -13.14 11.45
CA VAL A 624 -20.89 -13.71 10.77
C VAL A 624 -21.28 -14.24 9.38
N ALA A 625 -22.46 -14.87 9.25
CA ALA A 625 -22.95 -15.38 7.96
C ALA A 625 -23.15 -14.27 6.93
N ASP A 626 -23.80 -13.16 7.34
CA ASP A 626 -23.99 -11.96 6.51
C ASP A 626 -22.64 -11.32 6.17
N ALA A 627 -21.75 -11.20 7.16
CA ALA A 627 -20.40 -10.71 6.93
C ALA A 627 -19.64 -11.58 5.91
N CYS A 628 -19.90 -12.89 5.84
CA CYS A 628 -19.33 -13.84 4.88
C CYS A 628 -20.07 -13.91 3.54
N GLY A 629 -21.02 -13.01 3.27
CA GLY A 629 -21.87 -13.01 2.05
C GLY A 629 -21.11 -13.21 0.74
N ARG A 630 -19.92 -12.60 0.62
CA ARG A 630 -19.06 -12.68 -0.58
C ARG A 630 -18.35 -14.02 -0.75
N VAL A 631 -18.15 -14.77 0.32
CA VAL A 631 -17.56 -16.12 0.26
C VAL A 631 -18.55 -17.08 -0.36
N TRP A 632 -19.84 -16.92 -0.04
CA TRP A 632 -20.91 -17.67 -0.69
C TRP A 632 -20.95 -17.37 -2.20
N ASP A 633 -20.77 -16.11 -2.60
CA ASP A 633 -20.68 -15.73 -4.02
C ASP A 633 -19.51 -16.43 -4.71
N ALA A 634 -18.30 -16.32 -4.15
CA ALA A 634 -17.10 -16.95 -4.69
C ALA A 634 -17.19 -18.49 -4.76
N LEU A 635 -17.81 -19.12 -3.76
CA LEU A 635 -18.06 -20.56 -3.73
C LEU A 635 -19.04 -20.98 -4.83
N TRP A 636 -20.06 -20.16 -5.10
CA TRP A 636 -21.08 -20.45 -6.12
C TRP A 636 -20.57 -20.23 -7.55
N ASP A 637 -19.65 -19.28 -7.73
CA ASP A 637 -19.01 -19.00 -9.01
C ASP A 637 -18.05 -20.13 -9.44
N SER A 638 -17.53 -20.91 -8.48
CA SER A 638 -16.77 -22.14 -8.74
C SER A 638 -17.69 -23.26 -9.25
N PRO A 639 -17.56 -23.73 -10.51
CA PRO A 639 -18.43 -24.79 -11.05
C PRO A 639 -18.32 -26.11 -10.27
N GLN A 640 -17.12 -26.41 -9.76
CA GLN A 640 -16.84 -27.63 -9.01
C GLN A 640 -17.50 -27.60 -7.63
N ASP A 641 -17.32 -26.50 -6.88
CA ASP A 641 -17.89 -26.37 -5.53
C ASP A 641 -19.41 -26.23 -5.58
N ARG A 642 -19.93 -25.52 -6.58
CA ARG A 642 -21.37 -25.47 -6.87
C ARG A 642 -21.95 -26.85 -7.11
N ALA A 643 -21.35 -27.64 -8.01
CA ALA A 643 -21.81 -28.99 -8.31
C ALA A 643 -21.78 -29.87 -7.04
N LEU A 644 -20.71 -29.78 -6.25
CA LEU A 644 -20.57 -30.53 -5.01
C LEU A 644 -21.70 -30.22 -4.00
N LEU A 645 -22.02 -28.94 -3.79
CA LEU A 645 -23.10 -28.52 -2.89
C LEU A 645 -24.48 -28.96 -3.42
N VAL A 646 -24.75 -28.72 -4.70
CA VAL A 646 -26.01 -29.07 -5.35
C VAL A 646 -26.25 -30.57 -5.30
N GLU A 647 -25.24 -31.38 -5.60
CA GLU A 647 -25.33 -32.85 -5.52
C GLU A 647 -25.53 -33.33 -4.09
N ALA A 648 -24.87 -32.72 -3.10
CA ALA A 648 -25.02 -33.07 -1.70
C ALA A 648 -26.43 -32.75 -1.17
N VAL A 649 -27.01 -31.60 -1.57
CA VAL A 649 -28.40 -31.25 -1.22
C VAL A 649 -29.37 -32.21 -1.91
N LEU A 650 -29.20 -32.46 -3.21
CA LEU A 650 -30.09 -33.35 -4.00
C LEU A 650 -30.14 -34.77 -3.44
N HIS A 651 -29.00 -35.31 -3.02
CA HIS A 651 -28.87 -36.68 -2.51
C HIS A 651 -28.86 -36.77 -0.98
N SER A 652 -29.22 -35.69 -0.27
CA SER A 652 -29.40 -35.72 1.17
C SER A 652 -30.44 -36.77 1.57
N ASP A 653 -30.23 -37.48 2.68
CA ASP A 653 -31.24 -38.39 3.23
C ASP A 653 -32.34 -37.60 3.96
N GLY A 654 -33.47 -38.24 4.24
CA GLY A 654 -34.63 -37.54 4.84
C GLY A 654 -34.40 -37.10 6.29
N LEU A 655 -33.32 -37.57 6.92
CA LEU A 655 -32.95 -37.31 8.31
C LEU A 655 -31.81 -36.29 8.43
N SER A 656 -31.12 -35.97 7.33
CA SER A 656 -30.08 -34.96 7.27
C SER A 656 -30.67 -33.57 7.33
N ASP A 657 -29.99 -32.67 8.04
CA ASP A 657 -30.35 -31.26 8.10
C ASP A 657 -30.34 -30.61 6.69
N LEU A 658 -29.53 -31.12 5.74
CA LEU A 658 -29.55 -30.68 4.33
C LEU A 658 -30.90 -30.90 3.63
N ASN A 659 -31.73 -31.82 4.12
CA ASN A 659 -33.09 -32.00 3.61
C ASN A 659 -33.92 -30.73 3.83
N GLY A 660 -33.65 -29.96 4.88
CA GLY A 660 -34.26 -28.64 5.11
C GLY A 660 -33.92 -27.62 4.01
N VAL A 661 -32.67 -27.65 3.52
CA VAL A 661 -32.22 -26.84 2.37
C VAL A 661 -32.96 -27.27 1.10
N LEU A 662 -33.02 -28.58 0.84
CA LEU A 662 -33.70 -29.15 -0.32
C LEU A 662 -35.17 -28.72 -0.36
N VAL A 663 -35.90 -28.93 0.74
CA VAL A 663 -37.32 -28.60 0.84
C VAL A 663 -37.56 -27.10 0.66
N THR A 664 -36.75 -26.26 1.29
CA THR A 664 -36.92 -24.80 1.22
C THR A 664 -36.60 -24.26 -0.17
N ALA A 665 -35.54 -24.76 -0.82
CA ALA A 665 -35.20 -24.41 -2.20
C ALA A 665 -36.31 -24.85 -3.17
N THR A 666 -36.84 -26.06 -3.00
CA THR A 666 -37.96 -26.55 -3.82
C THR A 666 -39.22 -25.70 -3.61
N LYS A 667 -39.58 -25.35 -2.38
CA LYS A 667 -40.74 -24.47 -2.11
C LYS A 667 -40.61 -23.12 -2.81
N ASN A 668 -39.43 -22.50 -2.76
CA ASN A 668 -39.15 -21.20 -3.37
C ASN A 668 -39.30 -21.25 -4.91
N VAL A 669 -38.83 -22.29 -5.58
CA VAL A 669 -39.04 -22.45 -7.04
C VAL A 669 -40.52 -22.61 -7.40
N LEU A 670 -41.29 -23.29 -6.55
CA LEU A 670 -42.71 -23.56 -6.77
C LEU A 670 -43.61 -22.34 -6.55
N GLU A 671 -43.09 -21.20 -6.11
CA GLU A 671 -43.79 -19.93 -6.18
C GLU A 671 -44.08 -19.51 -7.64
N ARG A 672 -43.28 -20.01 -8.59
CA ARG A 672 -43.50 -19.78 -10.03
C ARG A 672 -44.65 -20.68 -10.53
N PRO A 673 -45.70 -20.11 -11.16
CA PRO A 673 -46.87 -20.89 -11.60
C PRO A 673 -46.52 -22.05 -12.54
N GLU A 674 -45.56 -21.87 -13.43
CA GLU A 674 -45.11 -22.87 -14.41
C GLU A 674 -44.39 -24.05 -13.74
N ALA A 675 -43.51 -23.75 -12.77
CA ALA A 675 -42.82 -24.76 -11.99
C ALA A 675 -43.78 -25.55 -11.09
N ARG A 676 -44.78 -24.87 -10.52
CA ARG A 676 -45.84 -25.50 -9.74
C ARG A 676 -46.68 -26.46 -10.56
N ALA A 677 -47.10 -26.04 -11.76
CA ALA A 677 -47.87 -26.89 -12.68
C ALA A 677 -47.09 -28.15 -13.09
N LEU A 678 -45.77 -28.03 -13.30
CA LEU A 678 -44.88 -29.16 -13.58
C LEU A 678 -44.83 -30.14 -12.39
N ALA A 679 -44.62 -29.62 -11.17
CA ALA A 679 -44.58 -30.45 -9.96
C ALA A 679 -45.92 -31.12 -9.65
N ASP A 680 -47.04 -30.43 -9.86
CA ASP A 680 -48.40 -30.98 -9.72
C ASP A 680 -48.63 -32.16 -10.67
N LYS A 681 -48.13 -32.07 -11.91
CA LYS A 681 -48.21 -33.15 -12.89
C LYS A 681 -47.49 -34.41 -12.39
N PHE A 682 -46.29 -34.26 -11.84
CA PHE A 682 -45.52 -35.38 -11.28
C PHE A 682 -46.14 -35.93 -9.99
N ALA A 683 -46.61 -35.06 -9.08
CA ALA A 683 -47.28 -35.48 -7.85
C ALA A 683 -48.53 -36.34 -8.13
N ARG A 684 -49.34 -35.94 -9.13
CA ARG A 684 -50.52 -36.72 -9.56
C ARG A 684 -50.13 -38.07 -10.16
N SER A 685 -49.03 -38.14 -10.91
CA SER A 685 -48.53 -39.41 -11.47
C SER A 685 -48.09 -40.41 -10.40
N LEU A 686 -47.74 -39.91 -9.21
CA LEU A 686 -47.38 -40.70 -8.02
C LEU A 686 -48.59 -41.01 -7.11
N GLY A 687 -49.81 -40.68 -7.54
CA GLY A 687 -51.03 -40.93 -6.77
C GLY A 687 -51.23 -40.01 -5.56
N LYS A 688 -50.51 -38.88 -5.48
CA LYS A 688 -50.64 -37.89 -4.40
C LYS A 688 -51.70 -36.85 -4.76
N THR A 689 -52.65 -36.59 -3.86
CA THR A 689 -53.78 -35.66 -4.08
C THR A 689 -53.84 -34.51 -3.07
N THR A 690 -52.86 -34.42 -2.16
CA THR A 690 -52.74 -33.40 -1.10
C THR A 690 -51.96 -32.16 -1.57
N ASP A 691 -51.96 -31.08 -0.76
CA ASP A 691 -51.20 -29.85 -1.00
C ASP A 691 -49.71 -30.15 -1.21
N LEU A 692 -49.15 -29.73 -2.35
CA LEU A 692 -47.73 -29.87 -2.70
C LEU A 692 -46.80 -29.39 -1.59
N LEU A 693 -47.13 -28.28 -0.92
CA LEU A 693 -46.28 -27.72 0.14
C LEU A 693 -46.25 -28.62 1.37
N GLN A 694 -47.34 -29.33 1.63
CA GLN A 694 -47.46 -30.31 2.71
C GLN A 694 -46.70 -31.59 2.38
N ILE A 695 -46.83 -32.10 1.15
CA ILE A 695 -46.05 -33.27 0.67
C ILE A 695 -44.55 -32.98 0.81
N LEU A 696 -44.12 -31.79 0.42
CA LEU A 696 -42.71 -31.36 0.51
C LEU A 696 -42.19 -31.31 1.95
N ALA A 697 -43.04 -31.02 2.92
CA ALA A 697 -42.66 -30.93 4.33
C ALA A 697 -42.71 -32.27 5.06
N GLU A 698 -43.65 -33.16 4.70
CA GLU A 698 -44.00 -34.34 5.50
C GLU A 698 -43.58 -35.68 4.88
N ASP A 699 -43.35 -35.74 3.56
CA ASP A 699 -43.00 -36.98 2.83
C ASP A 699 -41.69 -36.81 2.04
N PRO A 700 -40.52 -37.02 2.67
CA PRO A 700 -39.22 -36.86 2.02
C PRO A 700 -39.02 -37.78 0.81
N THR A 701 -39.68 -38.95 0.78
CA THR A 701 -39.57 -39.90 -0.32
C THR A 701 -40.34 -39.40 -1.55
N ALA A 702 -41.58 -38.93 -1.35
CA ALA A 702 -42.36 -38.32 -2.43
C ALA A 702 -41.71 -37.03 -2.94
N THR A 703 -41.17 -36.20 -2.05
CA THR A 703 -40.42 -34.97 -2.39
C THR A 703 -39.30 -35.25 -3.38
N ARG A 704 -38.47 -36.27 -3.13
CA ARG A 704 -37.35 -36.63 -4.02
C ARG A 704 -37.84 -37.14 -5.37
N GLN A 705 -38.90 -37.95 -5.40
CA GLN A 705 -39.45 -38.47 -6.65
C GLN A 705 -40.04 -37.35 -7.52
N ILE A 706 -40.76 -36.40 -6.91
CA ILE A 706 -41.30 -35.22 -7.60
C ILE A 706 -40.15 -34.35 -8.10
N LEU A 707 -39.17 -34.04 -7.24
CA LEU A 707 -38.02 -33.20 -7.60
C LEU A 707 -37.20 -33.82 -8.73
N SER A 708 -36.90 -35.13 -8.67
CA SER A 708 -36.18 -35.85 -9.72
C SER A 708 -36.90 -35.78 -11.07
N GLY A 709 -38.24 -35.87 -11.07
CA GLY A 709 -39.06 -35.67 -12.27
C GLY A 709 -38.97 -34.23 -12.80
N CYS A 710 -39.06 -33.23 -11.92
CA CYS A 710 -39.00 -31.82 -12.29
C CYS A 710 -37.61 -31.39 -12.80
N LEU A 711 -36.52 -31.94 -12.27
CA LEU A 711 -35.15 -31.62 -12.69
C LEU A 711 -34.83 -32.07 -14.12
N SER A 712 -35.69 -32.86 -14.76
CA SER A 712 -35.57 -33.16 -16.20
C SER A 712 -35.87 -31.95 -17.10
N ASP A 713 -36.57 -30.95 -16.57
CA ASP A 713 -36.78 -29.66 -17.23
C ASP A 713 -35.60 -28.70 -16.95
N PRO A 714 -34.89 -28.19 -17.99
CA PRO A 714 -33.74 -27.31 -17.79
C PRO A 714 -34.05 -26.00 -17.07
N SER A 715 -35.23 -25.42 -17.31
CA SER A 715 -35.65 -24.15 -16.69
C SER A 715 -35.95 -24.34 -15.20
N PHE A 716 -36.59 -25.45 -14.84
CA PHE A 716 -36.79 -25.84 -13.45
C PHE A 716 -35.45 -26.08 -12.75
N ARG A 717 -34.54 -26.82 -13.40
CA ARG A 717 -33.22 -27.13 -12.84
C ARG A 717 -32.41 -25.88 -12.54
N GLU A 718 -32.29 -24.95 -13.49
CA GLU A 718 -31.57 -23.70 -13.28
C GLU A 718 -32.20 -22.87 -12.15
N GLY A 719 -33.54 -22.79 -12.12
CA GLY A 719 -34.28 -22.12 -11.06
C GLY A 719 -34.04 -22.73 -9.68
N TRP A 720 -33.97 -24.06 -9.60
CA TRP A 720 -33.73 -24.79 -8.36
C TRP A 720 -32.30 -24.69 -7.86
N GLU A 721 -31.30 -24.88 -8.73
CA GLU A 721 -29.90 -24.67 -8.36
C GLU A 721 -29.69 -23.25 -7.83
N ARG A 722 -30.21 -22.23 -8.51
CA ARG A 722 -30.17 -20.84 -8.02
C ARG A 722 -30.90 -20.66 -6.69
N SER A 723 -31.99 -21.40 -6.45
CA SER A 723 -32.71 -21.35 -5.18
C SER A 723 -31.92 -21.96 -4.03
N VAL A 724 -31.19 -23.07 -4.26
CA VAL A 724 -30.27 -23.65 -3.27
C VAL A 724 -29.25 -22.61 -2.79
N PHE A 725 -28.68 -21.85 -3.72
CA PHE A 725 -27.79 -20.74 -3.38
C PHE A 725 -28.48 -19.64 -2.55
N LEU A 726 -29.64 -19.15 -3.00
CA LEU A 726 -30.36 -18.08 -2.32
C LEU A 726 -30.80 -18.47 -0.90
N VAL A 727 -31.26 -19.71 -0.73
CA VAL A 727 -31.66 -20.23 0.58
C VAL A 727 -30.46 -20.42 1.50
N THR A 728 -29.32 -20.85 0.96
CA THR A 728 -28.06 -20.96 1.72
C THR A 728 -27.58 -19.58 2.19
N LYS A 729 -27.61 -18.57 1.31
CA LYS A 729 -27.09 -17.24 1.61
C LYS A 729 -28.05 -16.37 2.42
N PHE A 730 -29.36 -16.44 2.15
CA PHE A 730 -30.37 -15.51 2.68
C PHE A 730 -31.57 -16.18 3.36
N GLY A 731 -31.75 -17.50 3.24
CA GLY A 731 -32.95 -18.22 3.69
C GLY A 731 -32.79 -18.96 5.01
N ASP A 732 -31.99 -18.43 5.94
CA ASP A 732 -31.70 -19.00 7.26
C ASP A 732 -31.10 -20.42 7.28
N GLN A 733 -30.65 -20.94 6.13
CA GLN A 733 -30.02 -22.27 6.03
C GLN A 733 -28.48 -22.24 6.05
N SER A 734 -27.86 -21.07 6.22
CA SER A 734 -26.40 -20.95 6.31
C SER A 734 -25.78 -21.80 7.44
N PRO A 735 -26.40 -21.99 8.63
CA PRO A 735 -25.82 -22.83 9.69
C PRO A 735 -25.74 -24.31 9.27
N VAL A 736 -26.80 -24.81 8.63
CA VAL A 736 -26.91 -26.20 8.16
C VAL A 736 -25.84 -26.51 7.12
N VAL A 737 -25.69 -25.62 6.13
CA VAL A 737 -24.67 -25.79 5.09
C VAL A 737 -23.26 -25.64 5.66
N ALA A 738 -23.04 -24.71 6.60
CA ALA A 738 -21.75 -24.56 7.25
C ALA A 738 -21.32 -25.82 8.05
N GLN A 739 -22.26 -26.46 8.74
CA GLN A 739 -22.02 -27.73 9.44
C GLN A 739 -21.68 -28.86 8.48
N TRP A 740 -22.35 -28.93 7.33
CA TRP A 740 -22.01 -29.88 6.27
C TRP A 740 -20.61 -29.64 5.71
N ILE A 741 -20.25 -28.39 5.39
CA ILE A 741 -18.91 -28.01 4.92
C ILE A 741 -17.83 -28.45 5.91
N LEU A 742 -18.02 -28.18 7.21
CA LEU A 742 -17.09 -28.59 8.27
C LEU A 742 -16.88 -30.11 8.35
N SER A 743 -17.88 -30.91 7.95
CA SER A 743 -17.83 -32.37 8.01
C SER A 743 -17.13 -33.03 6.81
N ARG A 744 -16.87 -32.29 5.73
CA ARG A 744 -16.34 -32.81 4.45
C ARG A 744 -15.08 -32.07 4.04
N LYS A 745 -13.97 -32.80 3.92
CA LYS A 745 -12.67 -32.21 3.55
C LYS A 745 -12.71 -31.44 2.23
N GLU A 746 -13.29 -32.02 1.19
CA GLU A 746 -13.38 -31.41 -0.15
C GLU A 746 -14.17 -30.10 -0.13
N ALA A 747 -15.30 -30.07 0.57
CA ALA A 747 -16.11 -28.86 0.73
C ALA A 747 -15.39 -27.80 1.59
N LEU A 748 -14.67 -28.23 2.63
CA LEU A 748 -13.88 -27.33 3.46
C LEU A 748 -12.72 -26.71 2.67
N ASP A 749 -12.05 -27.47 1.81
CA ASP A 749 -10.99 -26.96 0.94
C ASP A 749 -11.56 -25.95 -0.08
N GLY A 750 -12.73 -26.23 -0.67
CA GLY A 750 -13.47 -25.28 -1.50
C GLY A 750 -13.82 -23.98 -0.77
N TRP A 751 -14.33 -24.09 0.47
CA TRP A 751 -14.60 -22.93 1.32
C TRP A 751 -13.35 -22.11 1.63
N LYS A 752 -12.22 -22.74 1.99
CA LYS A 752 -10.95 -22.05 2.26
C LYS A 752 -10.48 -21.25 1.04
N ASN A 753 -10.59 -21.84 -0.15
CA ASN A 753 -10.21 -21.19 -1.40
C ASN A 753 -11.13 -20.00 -1.71
N ALA A 754 -12.46 -20.19 -1.61
CA ALA A 754 -13.44 -19.12 -1.79
C ALA A 754 -13.24 -17.98 -0.78
N PHE A 755 -12.94 -18.31 0.47
CA PHE A 755 -12.70 -17.35 1.54
C PHE A 755 -11.44 -16.52 1.28
N ALA A 756 -10.34 -17.17 0.86
CA ALA A 756 -9.11 -16.49 0.47
C ALA A 756 -9.33 -15.58 -0.75
N LEU A 757 -10.06 -16.05 -1.76
CA LEU A 757 -10.37 -15.27 -2.96
C LEU A 757 -11.19 -14.01 -2.61
N ALA A 758 -12.28 -14.17 -1.85
CA ALA A 758 -13.15 -13.08 -1.45
C ALA A 758 -12.40 -12.00 -0.63
N LEU A 759 -11.49 -12.40 0.26
CA LEU A 759 -10.65 -11.47 1.02
C LEU A 759 -9.69 -10.67 0.13
N LYS A 760 -9.08 -11.31 -0.87
CA LYS A 760 -8.13 -10.68 -1.79
C LYS A 760 -8.80 -9.72 -2.75
N GLU A 761 -9.99 -10.06 -3.25
CA GLU A 761 -10.77 -9.19 -4.14
C GLU A 761 -11.40 -8.00 -3.39
N HIS A 762 -11.72 -8.18 -2.10
CA HIS A 762 -12.38 -7.15 -1.30
C HIS A 762 -11.71 -6.95 0.06
N PRO A 763 -10.61 -6.21 0.15
CA PRO A 763 -9.87 -6.00 1.40
C PRO A 763 -10.68 -5.56 2.63
N LEU A 764 -11.76 -4.79 2.46
CA LEU A 764 -12.65 -4.38 3.55
C LEU A 764 -13.45 -5.53 4.18
N PHE A 765 -13.63 -6.61 3.43
CA PHE A 765 -14.27 -7.85 3.89
C PHE A 765 -13.57 -8.41 5.13
N LEU A 766 -12.24 -8.31 5.18
CA LEU A 766 -11.41 -8.78 6.29
C LEU A 766 -11.85 -8.17 7.63
N ARG A 767 -12.01 -6.85 7.68
CA ARG A 767 -12.47 -6.14 8.88
C ARG A 767 -13.85 -6.64 9.32
N ALA A 768 -14.79 -6.74 8.38
CA ALA A 768 -16.16 -7.12 8.68
C ALA A 768 -16.21 -8.52 9.31
N VAL A 769 -15.46 -9.48 8.76
CA VAL A 769 -15.40 -10.85 9.26
C VAL A 769 -14.75 -10.91 10.65
N VAL A 770 -13.56 -10.34 10.82
CA VAL A 770 -12.81 -10.42 12.10
C VAL A 770 -13.58 -9.77 13.25
N VAL A 771 -14.14 -8.57 13.03
CA VAL A 771 -14.91 -7.85 14.06
C VAL A 771 -16.17 -8.62 14.47
N ARG A 772 -16.82 -9.33 13.53
CA ARG A 772 -18.00 -10.14 13.82
C ARG A 772 -17.63 -11.43 14.53
N MET A 773 -16.58 -12.13 14.08
CA MET A 773 -16.06 -13.32 14.76
C MET A 773 -15.65 -13.03 16.21
N ALA A 774 -15.00 -11.88 16.45
CA ALA A 774 -14.62 -11.46 17.81
C ALA A 774 -15.83 -11.29 18.75
N LYS A 775 -17.02 -10.96 18.21
CA LYS A 775 -18.26 -10.77 18.98
C LYS A 775 -19.13 -12.01 19.07
N ALA A 776 -18.91 -13.01 18.22
CA ALA A 776 -19.77 -14.20 18.07
C ALA A 776 -19.95 -15.01 19.37
N LYS A 777 -18.88 -15.11 20.18
CA LYS A 777 -18.89 -15.82 21.46
C LYS A 777 -18.46 -14.91 22.62
N GLY A 778 -19.13 -13.76 22.72
CA GLY A 778 -18.87 -12.78 23.77
C GLY A 778 -18.92 -13.40 25.17
N GLY A 779 -17.79 -13.38 25.90
CA GLY A 779 -17.67 -13.91 27.26
C GLY A 779 -16.86 -15.20 27.40
N GLU A 780 -16.57 -15.92 26.30
CA GLU A 780 -15.67 -17.07 26.33
C GLU A 780 -14.20 -16.62 26.36
N LEU A 781 -13.51 -16.85 27.48
CA LEU A 781 -12.12 -16.41 27.67
C LEU A 781 -11.15 -17.01 26.64
N GLY A 782 -11.33 -18.29 26.28
CA GLY A 782 -10.51 -18.96 25.26
C GLY A 782 -10.67 -18.32 23.87
N TRP A 783 -11.92 -18.14 23.43
CA TRP A 783 -12.24 -17.50 22.16
C TRP A 783 -11.74 -16.05 22.08
N ALA A 784 -11.94 -15.27 23.15
CA ALA A 784 -11.44 -13.90 23.21
C ALA A 784 -9.91 -13.84 23.12
N SER A 785 -9.20 -14.80 23.70
CA SER A 785 -7.75 -14.92 23.57
C SER A 785 -7.32 -15.27 22.15
N GLU A 786 -7.99 -16.24 21.51
CA GLU A 786 -7.74 -16.63 20.12
C GLU A 786 -7.94 -15.46 19.14
N MET A 787 -9.06 -14.75 19.28
CA MET A 787 -9.37 -13.59 18.43
C MET A 787 -8.37 -12.45 18.63
N ARG A 788 -7.89 -12.21 19.86
CA ARG A 788 -6.83 -11.22 20.11
C ARG A 788 -5.50 -11.61 19.49
N MET A 789 -5.13 -12.88 19.51
CA MET A 789 -3.91 -13.36 18.84
C MET A 789 -4.03 -13.20 17.32
N LEU A 790 -5.19 -13.51 16.76
CA LEU A 790 -5.48 -13.31 15.35
C LEU A 790 -5.40 -11.83 14.94
N GLU A 791 -6.06 -10.93 15.69
CA GLU A 791 -6.00 -9.48 15.45
C GLU A 791 -4.56 -8.96 15.50
N GLN A 792 -3.79 -9.40 16.50
CA GLN A 792 -2.38 -9.06 16.62
C GLN A 792 -1.56 -9.55 15.41
N ALA A 793 -1.78 -10.78 14.95
CA ALA A 793 -1.09 -11.33 13.78
C ALA A 793 -1.39 -10.50 12.51
N ILE A 794 -2.65 -10.08 12.32
CA ILE A 794 -3.05 -9.22 11.20
C ILE A 794 -2.39 -7.84 11.29
N MET A 795 -2.42 -7.21 12.47
CA MET A 795 -1.75 -5.93 12.70
C MET A 795 -0.25 -6.01 12.38
N THR A 796 0.42 -7.08 12.82
CA THR A 796 1.83 -7.34 12.53
C THR A 796 2.07 -7.56 11.03
N ALA A 797 1.19 -8.28 10.34
CA ALA A 797 1.31 -8.52 8.89
C ALA A 797 1.28 -7.20 8.09
N ILE A 798 0.45 -6.23 8.50
CA ILE A 798 0.38 -4.90 7.87
C ILE A 798 1.63 -4.08 8.22
N LEU A 799 2.04 -4.05 9.50
CA LEU A 799 3.21 -3.30 9.94
C LEU A 799 4.52 -3.76 9.30
N THR A 800 4.60 -5.04 8.94
CA THR A 800 5.76 -5.65 8.28
C THR A 800 5.68 -5.58 6.75
N ASP A 801 4.67 -4.93 6.17
CA ASP A 801 4.57 -4.73 4.73
C ASP A 801 5.45 -3.58 4.26
N ARG A 802 6.62 -3.93 3.71
CA ARG A 802 7.61 -2.96 3.22
C ARG A 802 7.06 -2.05 2.13
N LEU A 803 6.38 -2.63 1.15
CA LEU A 803 5.92 -1.93 -0.05
C LEU A 803 4.87 -0.88 0.31
N LEU A 804 3.98 -1.18 1.27
CA LEU A 804 3.07 -0.19 1.84
C LEU A 804 3.81 1.04 2.36
N TRP A 805 4.81 0.85 3.22
CA TRP A 805 5.54 1.97 3.82
C TRP A 805 6.39 2.74 2.80
N GLU A 806 7.09 2.05 1.91
CA GLU A 806 7.93 2.68 0.87
C GLU A 806 7.08 3.59 -0.03
N ASN A 807 5.95 3.06 -0.49
CA ASN A 807 5.02 3.81 -1.31
C ASN A 807 4.37 4.96 -0.54
N LEU A 808 4.09 4.82 0.76
CA LEU A 808 3.51 5.90 1.58
C LEU A 808 4.49 7.06 1.85
N ILE A 809 5.79 6.78 1.85
CA ILE A 809 6.84 7.80 2.00
C ILE A 809 7.12 8.48 0.65
N GLU A 810 7.23 7.70 -0.43
CA GLU A 810 7.44 8.23 -1.78
C GLU A 810 6.23 9.02 -2.28
N ASP A 811 5.04 8.47 -2.03
CA ASP A 811 3.76 9.06 -2.38
C ASP A 811 2.83 9.02 -1.17
N LYS A 812 2.72 10.17 -0.50
CA LYS A 812 1.89 10.37 0.69
C LYS A 812 0.41 10.06 0.48
N THR A 813 -0.03 9.92 -0.77
CA THR A 813 -1.38 9.51 -1.16
C THR A 813 -1.54 7.99 -1.29
N GLY A 814 -0.49 7.20 -1.03
CA GLY A 814 -0.52 5.74 -1.08
C GLY A 814 -0.44 5.18 -2.50
N GLY A 815 0.43 5.76 -3.34
CA GLY A 815 0.65 5.31 -4.73
C GLY A 815 -0.38 5.80 -5.74
N ILE A 816 -1.31 6.68 -5.35
CA ILE A 816 -2.30 7.26 -6.26
C ILE A 816 -1.61 8.17 -7.29
N ALA A 817 -0.61 8.96 -6.90
CA ALA A 817 0.14 9.80 -7.83
C ALA A 817 1.02 8.98 -8.79
N THR A 818 1.57 7.85 -8.34
CA THR A 818 2.43 6.96 -9.15
C THR A 818 1.65 6.03 -10.07
N TYR A 819 0.50 5.52 -9.64
CA TYR A 819 -0.43 4.74 -10.48
C TYR A 819 -0.94 5.58 -11.67
N VAL A 820 -1.20 6.87 -11.44
CA VAL A 820 -1.53 7.84 -12.50
C VAL A 820 -0.38 7.99 -13.51
N ARG A 821 0.89 7.87 -13.11
CA ARG A 821 2.05 8.01 -14.03
C ARG A 821 2.38 6.74 -14.83
N LYS A 822 2.21 5.54 -14.26
CA LYS A 822 2.65 4.26 -14.87
C LYS A 822 1.62 3.61 -15.79
N THR A 823 0.33 3.86 -15.55
CA THR A 823 -0.77 3.19 -16.26
C THR A 823 -1.30 3.99 -17.44
N ILE A 824 -0.81 5.23 -17.59
CA ILE A 824 -0.92 6.02 -18.81
C ILE A 824 0.34 5.70 -19.64
N PRO A 825 0.25 4.92 -20.72
CA PRO A 825 1.32 4.97 -21.71
C PRO A 825 1.36 6.41 -22.21
N ILE A 826 2.46 7.11 -21.96
CA ILE A 826 2.76 8.37 -22.62
C ILE A 826 2.93 8.02 -24.11
N PRO A 827 2.04 8.47 -25.01
CA PRO A 827 2.31 8.38 -26.44
C PRO A 827 3.38 9.38 -26.87
#